data_AF-A0A838J5G7-F1
#
_entry.id   AF-A0A838J5G7-F1
#
_cell.length_a   1.000
_cell.length_b   1.000
_cell.length_c   1.000
_cell.angle_alpha   90.00
_cell.angle_beta   90.00
_cell.angle_gamma   90.00
#
_symmetry.space_group_name_H-M   'P 1'
#
loop_
_entity.id
_entity.type
_entity.pdbx_description
1 polymer ?
#
loop_
_entity_poly.entity_id
_entity_poly.type
_entity_poly.pdbx_seq_one_letter_code
_entity_poly.pdbx_strand_id
1 'polypeptide(L)'
;MTTEPLELFYSYAPEDEALRAQLETHLTLLKRQNLIRGWHHRAILAGQDWQQEIDSHLRSAHIILLLVSPAFIASDYCYGTEMIQAMERHASGSAHVIPLLLRPCDWEATPFGKLQALPKSAKPVTLWSNRDAAFTDIVKGLRAVIAEINSSSSDGATSDIQKADTQKKRLRKGNGMENIPPATPTAPTTTATIGTSALKTAINTYYKELKEFEGINVDYELAVRSAFQNLLAYTARNVNWTLIPEQTIEGNIRPDGVLRDHFNLKRGFWEAKGPKSDLEKEIKKKKADGYPLTNTIFENTRQAILYQNKQPVFECELKNSHEVSDLLKQFFTYTEPDIANFEVAVQEFKERIPELAGALLETIEKEYKLNKRFVAAFDTFAALCRTSLNPQISTAAINEMLVQHLLTKRLFRTIFDNSDFTNRNVIAAEIERVITALTSREFNPNDFLKRLDRFYVAIEGAAKDIGSWSERQKFLNTVYERFFQGFSIKQADTHGIVYTPQEIVDFMCASVEEVLKTEFNTSLSEPGIQILDPATGTGNFIVNLIKRIPRSKLKHKYMHDLFCNEITLLPYYIASLNIEHEYYDRMKEYEPFEGVCFADTLELAEGQQLPLFVEQNTERVQHEKDAQIMVVIGNPPYNVGQVNENDNNKNRKYPVIDQRIRETYAKSSKATLNTKLYDAYVKFFRWATDRLQNRDGIICLVSNNSFVDQIAFDGMRKHLLQDFTQIYHLDLHGNVRKNPKISGTTHNVFGIQVGIGITIAIRNSQNAKRGLYYYRVPEKWTKVDKASFLVEKGSIQKIEWQELQPDTKFHWLTADLQSEFSTFLPLGTREVRNTKLLESKTLFKTYSLGVNTSRDTVVYDFDNKVLEDRVKQFIDDYDSEVARWSRAGHPSDIDNFVRYERIKWSRNLKRDLKNERYTQFDVKNMRRVVYRPFTTEWLYLADVLVDELGKSRTFFPNQDSEEENVVIAISDHGFRSLFSAMATAHIPDLHLLASADGFQCFPYYTYAEDGSNRRENITDWALEQFQSKYGRQVIKFDIFYYIYAILHHTQYRFRYIENLRHDLPHIPLLRTRSQFEVCVHIGKDLMDLHLNYEQAKEYDLEWQENEDVPFDWRVEKMRLTADKTALIVNESLTLAGIPPECFEYRLGNRSALEWIIDQYQVSEDKRSGIKSDPNNLDDEEYIIRLVGRVITVSMETVRLVNELAALVKAEDWLNEEVNLEGSL
;
A
#
# COMPACT_ATOMS: atom_id res chain seq x y z
N MET A 1 44.90 14.55 -1.44
CA MET A 1 43.63 13.98 -1.91
C MET A 1 42.88 13.58 -0.66
N THR A 2 41.80 14.29 -0.33
CA THR A 2 40.93 13.95 0.80
C THR A 2 40.09 12.75 0.39
N THR A 3 40.33 11.58 0.99
CA THR A 3 39.49 10.39 0.82
C THR A 3 38.12 10.65 1.45
N GLU A 4 37.04 10.41 0.71
CA GLU A 4 35.67 10.49 1.25
C GLU A 4 35.49 9.49 2.41
N PRO A 5 34.72 9.84 3.47
CA PRO A 5 34.52 8.95 4.61
C PRO A 5 33.71 7.71 4.22
N LEU A 6 34.02 6.57 4.83
CA LEU A 6 33.29 5.33 4.57
C LEU A 6 31.90 5.37 5.21
N GLU A 7 30.86 5.24 4.39
CA GLU A 7 29.47 5.11 4.90
C GLU A 7 29.30 3.86 5.78
N LEU A 8 28.74 4.01 6.97
CA LEU A 8 28.55 2.99 7.97
C LEU A 8 27.06 2.85 8.33
N PHE A 9 26.47 1.69 8.09
CA PHE A 9 25.04 1.43 8.32
C PHE A 9 24.84 0.61 9.61
N TYR A 10 23.89 0.96 10.46
CA TYR A 10 23.49 0.15 11.62
C TYR A 10 22.18 -0.59 11.33
N SER A 11 22.23 -1.91 11.35
CA SER A 11 21.02 -2.76 11.39
C SER A 11 20.82 -3.22 12.83
N TYR A 12 19.69 -2.84 13.43
CA TYR A 12 19.37 -3.16 14.83
C TYR A 12 17.85 -3.10 15.06
N ALA A 13 17.34 -3.85 16.03
CA ALA A 13 15.92 -3.81 16.38
C ALA A 13 15.60 -2.58 17.26
N PRO A 14 14.38 -2.00 17.17
CA PRO A 14 13.99 -0.83 17.95
C PRO A 14 14.18 -0.92 19.46
N GLU A 15 14.27 -2.13 20.02
CA GLU A 15 14.50 -2.43 21.44
C GLU A 15 15.97 -2.33 21.88
N ASP A 16 16.91 -2.28 20.94
CA ASP A 16 18.37 -2.16 21.18
C ASP A 16 18.89 -0.74 21.04
N GLU A 17 17.98 0.19 20.79
CA GLU A 17 18.28 1.55 20.37
C GLU A 17 19.20 2.28 21.36
N ALA A 18 18.94 2.13 22.66
CA ALA A 18 19.76 2.74 23.72
C ALA A 18 21.23 2.25 23.71
N LEU A 19 21.47 0.98 23.34
CA LEU A 19 22.82 0.42 23.25
C LEU A 19 23.50 0.82 21.93
N ARG A 20 22.74 0.99 20.84
CA ARG A 20 23.23 1.58 19.59
C ARG A 20 23.62 3.05 19.77
N ALA A 21 22.85 3.82 20.55
CA ALA A 21 23.15 5.20 20.93
C ALA A 21 24.50 5.31 21.65
N GLN A 22 24.74 4.45 22.64
CA GLN A 22 26.01 4.41 23.36
C GLN A 22 27.17 4.04 22.42
N LEU A 23 26.99 3.06 21.54
CA LEU A 23 27.99 2.71 20.53
C LEU A 23 28.34 3.91 19.62
N GLU A 24 27.33 4.64 19.14
CA GLU A 24 27.51 5.83 18.30
C GLU A 24 28.42 6.87 18.97
N THR A 25 28.18 7.14 20.26
CA THR A 25 28.98 8.08 21.07
C THR A 25 30.44 7.64 21.12
N HIS A 26 30.71 6.34 21.27
CA HIS A 26 32.07 5.81 21.28
C HIS A 26 32.74 5.84 19.91
N LEU A 27 31.98 5.80 18.81
CA LEU A 27 32.49 5.93 17.44
C LEU A 27 32.77 7.38 17.01
N THR A 28 32.40 8.36 17.83
CA THR A 28 32.53 9.79 17.54
C THR A 28 33.93 10.10 16.99
N LEU A 29 35.02 9.73 17.69
CA LEU A 29 36.40 10.01 17.25
C LEU A 29 36.73 9.48 15.83
N LEU A 30 36.09 8.41 15.34
CA LEU A 30 36.30 7.93 13.97
C LEU A 30 35.54 8.79 12.93
N LYS A 31 34.35 9.28 13.26
CA LYS A 31 33.58 10.20 12.40
C LYS A 31 34.26 11.55 12.29
N ARG A 32 34.58 12.07 13.47
CA ARG A 32 35.45 13.19 13.77
C ARG A 32 36.70 13.22 12.85
N GLN A 33 37.48 12.14 12.82
CA GLN A 33 38.65 12.00 11.93
C GLN A 33 38.33 11.85 10.42
N ASN A 34 37.08 12.05 10.01
CA ASN A 34 36.52 11.86 8.67
C ASN A 34 36.80 10.46 8.09
N LEU A 35 36.81 9.43 8.94
CA LEU A 35 37.05 8.05 8.53
C LEU A 35 35.75 7.29 8.23
N ILE A 36 34.65 7.62 8.90
CA ILE A 36 33.33 6.99 8.70
C ILE A 36 32.17 8.00 8.76
N ARG A 37 31.06 7.70 8.09
CA ARG A 37 29.79 8.46 8.17
C ARG A 37 28.63 7.50 8.49
N GLY A 38 28.00 7.63 9.65
CA GLY A 38 26.98 6.69 10.15
C GLY A 38 25.55 6.92 9.61
N TRP A 39 24.76 5.86 9.39
CA TRP A 39 23.34 5.89 9.00
C TRP A 39 22.53 4.73 9.61
N HIS A 40 21.26 4.93 9.98
CA HIS A 40 20.36 3.87 10.51
C HIS A 40 18.87 4.15 10.28
N HIS A 41 17.96 3.19 10.44
CA HIS A 41 16.53 3.35 10.07
C HIS A 41 15.75 4.51 10.73
N ARG A 42 16.18 5.06 11.88
CA ARG A 42 15.57 6.29 12.43
C ARG A 42 16.08 7.59 11.79
N ALA A 43 17.00 7.46 10.84
CA ALA A 43 17.37 8.47 9.87
C ALA A 43 16.24 8.84 8.91
N ILE A 44 15.24 8.00 8.79
CA ILE A 44 14.20 8.15 7.79
C ILE A 44 13.22 9.18 8.28
N LEU A 45 12.90 10.13 7.40
CA LEU A 45 11.94 11.17 7.74
C LEU A 45 10.56 10.61 7.59
N ALA A 46 9.65 11.01 8.46
CA ALA A 46 8.28 10.65 8.28
C ALA A 46 7.71 11.42 7.05
N GLY A 47 7.10 10.67 6.13
CA GLY A 47 6.77 11.14 4.78
C GLY A 47 7.63 10.49 3.69
N GLN A 48 8.81 9.96 4.04
CA GLN A 48 9.58 9.09 3.15
C GLN A 48 9.12 7.64 3.28
N ASP A 49 9.23 6.88 2.18
CA ASP A 49 9.01 5.45 2.23
C ASP A 49 10.16 4.80 3.02
N TRP A 50 9.82 4.36 4.22
CA TRP A 50 10.76 3.74 5.15
C TRP A 50 11.52 2.57 4.54
N GLN A 51 10.87 1.78 3.70
CA GLN A 51 11.51 0.63 3.08
C GLN A 51 12.50 1.09 1.99
N GLN A 52 12.12 2.09 1.20
CA GLN A 52 12.96 2.62 0.13
C GLN A 52 14.24 3.32 0.64
N GLU A 53 14.15 4.04 1.76
CA GLU A 53 15.30 4.73 2.35
C GLU A 53 16.28 3.76 3.03
N ILE A 54 15.76 2.74 3.73
CA ILE A 54 16.57 1.67 4.31
C ILE A 54 17.30 0.91 3.21
N ASP A 55 16.58 0.49 2.17
CA ASP A 55 17.18 -0.21 1.04
C ASP A 55 18.19 0.67 0.28
N SER A 56 18.01 2.00 0.23
CA SER A 56 18.96 2.92 -0.42
C SER A 56 20.28 3.00 0.35
N HIS A 57 20.23 3.26 1.65
CA HIS A 57 21.44 3.39 2.47
C HIS A 57 22.11 2.05 2.78
N LEU A 58 21.32 0.99 2.88
CA LEU A 58 21.83 -0.36 2.96
C LEU A 58 22.51 -0.79 1.66
N ARG A 59 22.25 -0.15 0.50
CA ARG A 59 22.97 -0.39 -0.77
C ARG A 59 24.22 0.47 -0.95
N SER A 60 24.31 1.64 -0.32
CA SER A 60 25.47 2.55 -0.45
C SER A 60 26.53 2.37 0.65
N ALA A 61 26.18 1.78 1.80
CA ALA A 61 27.10 1.67 2.93
C ALA A 61 28.36 0.84 2.65
N HIS A 62 29.53 1.31 3.06
CA HIS A 62 30.80 0.58 2.94
C HIS A 62 31.02 -0.39 4.10
N ILE A 63 30.50 -0.06 5.29
CA ILE A 63 30.55 -0.91 6.49
C ILE A 63 29.11 -1.07 7.01
N ILE A 64 28.72 -2.27 7.42
CA ILE A 64 27.38 -2.54 7.96
C ILE A 64 27.53 -3.23 9.32
N LEU A 65 27.08 -2.58 10.39
CA LEU A 65 27.09 -3.11 11.74
C LEU A 65 25.76 -3.78 12.05
N LEU A 66 25.79 -5.08 12.34
CA LEU A 66 24.62 -5.81 12.82
C LEU A 66 24.66 -5.80 14.34
N LEU A 67 23.74 -5.08 14.98
CA LEU A 67 23.74 -4.96 16.44
C LEU A 67 22.88 -6.05 17.04
N VAL A 68 23.55 -7.09 17.49
CA VAL A 68 22.94 -8.37 17.74
C VAL A 68 22.40 -8.46 19.16
N SER A 69 21.13 -8.83 19.25
CA SER A 69 20.39 -9.06 20.49
C SER A 69 19.26 -10.08 20.24
N PRO A 70 18.54 -10.53 21.29
CA PRO A 70 17.33 -11.31 21.11
C PRO A 70 16.26 -10.60 20.26
N ALA A 71 16.12 -9.28 20.38
CA ALA A 71 15.15 -8.49 19.61
C ALA A 71 15.58 -8.32 18.15
N PHE A 72 16.88 -8.15 17.90
CA PHE A 72 17.44 -8.15 16.55
C PHE A 72 17.13 -9.46 15.83
N ILE A 73 17.32 -10.59 16.51
CA ILE A 73 17.07 -11.92 15.96
C ILE A 73 15.56 -12.19 15.78
N ALA A 74 14.71 -11.64 16.65
CA ALA A 74 13.26 -11.81 16.58
C ALA A 74 12.56 -10.87 15.56
N SER A 75 13.26 -9.89 15.01
CA SER A 75 12.70 -8.92 14.06
C SER A 75 12.73 -9.48 12.63
N ASP A 76 11.56 -9.76 12.07
CA ASP A 76 11.43 -10.24 10.67
C ASP A 76 11.99 -9.24 9.66
N TYR A 77 12.03 -7.95 10.01
CA TYR A 77 12.58 -6.92 9.14
C TYR A 77 14.11 -6.80 9.27
N CYS A 78 14.63 -6.65 10.49
CA CYS A 78 16.08 -6.51 10.70
C CYS A 78 16.83 -7.81 10.38
N TYR A 79 16.28 -8.96 10.80
CA TYR A 79 16.85 -10.27 10.54
C TYR A 79 16.46 -10.80 9.16
N GLY A 80 15.19 -10.70 8.78
CA GLY A 80 14.69 -11.31 7.54
C GLY A 80 14.91 -10.47 6.28
N THR A 81 15.18 -9.16 6.40
CA THR A 81 15.36 -8.27 5.24
C THR A 81 16.73 -7.58 5.27
N GLU A 82 17.00 -6.73 6.27
CA GLU A 82 18.23 -5.92 6.31
C GLU A 82 19.49 -6.79 6.44
N MET A 83 19.49 -7.78 7.33
CA MET A 83 20.63 -8.66 7.54
C MET A 83 20.94 -9.53 6.31
N ILE A 84 19.91 -10.01 5.59
CA ILE A 84 20.10 -10.80 4.38
C ILE A 84 20.80 -9.96 3.32
N GLN A 85 20.28 -8.76 3.04
CA GLN A 85 20.89 -7.82 2.10
C GLN A 85 22.32 -7.42 2.54
N ALA A 86 22.54 -7.17 3.83
CA ALA A 86 23.87 -6.87 4.36
C ALA A 86 24.86 -8.01 4.06
N MET A 87 24.46 -9.26 4.32
CA MET A 87 25.30 -10.43 4.09
C MET A 87 25.56 -10.70 2.60
N GLU A 88 24.62 -10.39 1.70
CA GLU A 88 24.82 -10.43 0.25
C GLU A 88 25.88 -9.40 -0.20
N ARG A 89 25.82 -8.18 0.37
CA ARG A 89 26.83 -7.15 0.12
C ARG A 89 28.20 -7.52 0.68
N HIS A 90 28.24 -8.20 1.82
CA HIS A 90 29.48 -8.77 2.35
C HIS A 90 30.08 -9.86 1.47
N ALA A 91 29.25 -10.79 1.00
CA ALA A 91 29.69 -11.89 0.15
C ALA A 91 30.20 -11.40 -1.22
N SER A 92 29.62 -10.34 -1.76
CA SER A 92 30.07 -9.69 -3.00
C SER A 92 31.28 -8.77 -2.83
N GLY A 93 31.74 -8.53 -1.60
CA GLY A 93 32.82 -7.59 -1.29
C GLY A 93 32.44 -6.12 -1.44
N SER A 94 31.16 -5.80 -1.67
CA SER A 94 30.65 -4.44 -1.84
C SER A 94 30.38 -3.70 -0.53
N ALA A 95 30.40 -4.40 0.61
CA ALA A 95 30.40 -3.83 1.96
C ALA A 95 31.09 -4.75 2.98
N HIS A 96 31.57 -4.22 4.10
CA HIS A 96 32.12 -5.00 5.20
C HIS A 96 31.09 -5.15 6.34
N VAL A 97 30.54 -6.34 6.56
CA VAL A 97 29.57 -6.60 7.63
C VAL A 97 30.28 -7.00 8.91
N ILE A 98 29.88 -6.42 10.04
CA ILE A 98 30.48 -6.70 11.36
C ILE A 98 29.36 -6.96 12.37
N PRO A 99 29.26 -8.18 12.91
CA PRO A 99 28.38 -8.45 14.04
C PRO A 99 28.92 -7.77 15.31
N LEU A 100 28.02 -7.14 16.04
CA LEU A 100 28.35 -6.47 17.29
C LEU A 100 27.38 -6.91 18.36
N LEU A 101 27.89 -7.62 19.36
CA LEU A 101 27.04 -8.27 20.36
C LEU A 101 26.63 -7.30 21.44
N LEU A 102 25.36 -6.91 21.43
CA LEU A 102 24.82 -6.01 22.44
C LEU A 102 24.34 -6.76 23.67
N ARG A 103 23.52 -7.81 23.49
CA ARG A 103 22.90 -8.59 24.56
C ARG A 103 23.16 -10.09 24.38
N PRO A 104 23.15 -10.90 25.45
CA PRO A 104 23.26 -12.35 25.34
C PRO A 104 22.12 -12.89 24.49
N CYS A 105 22.48 -13.54 23.39
CA CYS A 105 21.56 -14.20 22.48
C CYS A 105 22.29 -15.30 21.73
N ASP A 106 21.54 -16.25 21.20
CA ASP A 106 22.11 -17.31 20.37
C ASP A 106 22.39 -16.79 18.96
N TRP A 107 23.47 -16.02 18.82
CA TRP A 107 23.86 -15.37 17.58
C TRP A 107 24.82 -16.20 16.73
N GLU A 108 25.56 -17.13 17.34
CA GLU A 108 26.57 -17.94 16.63
C GLU A 108 25.94 -18.83 15.55
N ALA A 109 24.63 -19.08 15.66
CA ALA A 109 23.81 -19.82 14.72
C ALA A 109 23.11 -18.92 13.66
N THR A 110 23.41 -17.62 13.62
CA THR A 110 22.86 -16.65 12.65
C THR A 110 23.80 -16.38 11.45
N PRO A 111 23.32 -15.90 10.28
CA PRO A 111 24.12 -15.89 9.02
C PRO A 111 25.44 -15.15 9.11
N PHE A 112 25.51 -14.20 10.04
CA PHE A 112 26.66 -13.39 10.38
C PHE A 112 27.50 -13.96 11.54
N GLY A 113 27.08 -15.06 12.18
CA GLY A 113 27.76 -15.76 13.28
C GLY A 113 29.14 -16.34 12.95
N LYS A 114 29.48 -16.43 11.66
CA LYS A 114 30.81 -16.80 11.16
C LYS A 114 31.77 -15.62 11.04
N LEU A 115 31.26 -14.40 11.10
CA LEU A 115 32.08 -13.19 11.03
C LEU A 115 32.68 -12.90 12.40
N GLN A 116 33.87 -12.30 12.43
CA GLN A 116 34.51 -11.92 13.68
C GLN A 116 33.66 -10.84 14.36
N ALA A 117 32.96 -11.21 15.43
CA ALA A 117 32.16 -10.26 16.19
C ALA A 117 33.03 -9.35 17.05
N LEU A 118 32.53 -8.14 17.28
CA LEU A 118 33.04 -7.22 18.28
C LEU A 118 32.09 -7.21 19.50
N PRO A 119 32.60 -7.11 20.74
CA PRO A 119 34.02 -6.99 21.16
C PRO A 119 34.86 -8.27 20.93
N LYS A 120 36.22 -8.17 20.97
CA LYS A 120 37.24 -9.19 20.59
C LYS A 120 37.18 -10.58 21.24
N SER A 121 36.20 -10.84 22.11
CA SER A 121 35.94 -12.16 22.71
C SER A 121 34.48 -12.60 22.56
N ALA A 122 33.72 -11.96 21.66
CA ALA A 122 32.28 -12.16 21.47
C ALA A 122 31.47 -12.04 22.78
N LYS A 123 32.01 -11.33 23.79
CA LYS A 123 31.31 -11.11 25.05
C LYS A 123 30.33 -9.95 24.84
N PRO A 124 29.01 -10.18 24.97
CA PRO A 124 28.00 -9.15 24.74
C PRO A 124 28.21 -7.94 25.64
N VAL A 125 28.00 -6.73 25.11
CA VAL A 125 28.22 -5.45 25.81
C VAL A 125 27.55 -5.43 27.18
N THR A 126 26.32 -5.94 27.33
CA THR A 126 25.62 -5.94 28.63
C THR A 126 26.23 -6.86 29.69
N LEU A 127 27.12 -7.78 29.34
CA LEU A 127 27.83 -8.66 30.28
C LEU A 127 29.21 -8.13 30.70
N TRP A 128 29.67 -7.03 30.11
CA TRP A 128 30.90 -6.37 30.58
C TRP A 128 30.63 -5.65 31.90
N SER A 129 31.58 -5.75 32.84
CA SER A 129 31.51 -5.04 34.12
C SER A 129 31.58 -3.52 33.94
N ASN A 130 32.22 -3.06 32.87
CA ASN A 130 32.22 -1.68 32.41
C ASN A 130 31.87 -1.66 30.91
N ARG A 131 30.74 -1.05 30.55
CA ARG A 131 30.24 -1.00 29.16
C ARG A 131 31.07 -0.08 28.28
N ASP A 132 31.64 1.01 28.83
CA ASP A 132 32.52 1.91 28.07
C ASP A 132 33.81 1.21 27.64
N ALA A 133 34.31 0.29 28.47
CA ALA A 133 35.44 -0.57 28.08
C ALA A 133 35.08 -1.51 26.92
N ALA A 134 33.84 -2.01 26.87
CA ALA A 134 33.34 -2.86 25.79
C ALA A 134 33.22 -2.08 24.46
N PHE A 135 32.64 -0.89 24.51
CA PHE A 135 32.53 -0.01 23.34
C PHE A 135 33.90 0.51 22.88
N THR A 136 34.82 0.81 23.80
CA THR A 136 36.21 1.18 23.44
C THR A 136 36.91 0.03 22.69
N ASP A 137 36.68 -1.22 23.08
CA ASP A 137 37.22 -2.39 22.36
C ASP A 137 36.62 -2.52 20.95
N ILE A 138 35.31 -2.28 20.81
CA ILE A 138 34.63 -2.23 19.50
C ILE A 138 35.23 -1.13 18.61
N VAL A 139 35.45 0.08 19.13
CA VAL A 139 36.03 1.20 18.36
C VAL A 139 37.44 0.87 17.86
N LYS A 140 38.26 0.25 18.71
CA LYS A 140 39.60 -0.22 18.31
C LYS A 140 39.51 -1.29 17.21
N GLY A 141 38.54 -2.19 17.28
CA GLY A 141 38.25 -3.18 16.24
C GLY A 141 37.86 -2.53 14.92
N LEU A 142 36.94 -1.57 14.95
CA LEU A 142 36.49 -0.85 13.76
C LEU A 142 37.59 -0.02 13.11
N ARG A 143 38.46 0.62 13.91
CA ARG A 143 39.62 1.36 13.40
C ARG A 143 40.56 0.48 12.57
N ALA A 144 40.75 -0.78 12.97
CA ALA A 144 41.58 -1.73 12.22
C ALA A 144 40.94 -2.10 10.88
N VAL A 145 39.62 -2.34 10.87
CA VAL A 145 38.88 -2.64 9.62
C VAL A 145 38.91 -1.47 8.66
N ILE A 146 38.72 -0.25 9.14
CA ILE A 146 38.76 0.97 8.30
C ILE A 146 40.15 1.16 7.68
N ALA A 147 41.22 0.93 8.43
CA ALA A 147 42.59 1.03 7.91
C ALA A 147 42.86 0.01 6.79
N GLU A 148 42.28 -1.18 6.88
CA GLU A 148 42.39 -2.25 5.87
C GLU A 148 41.59 -1.94 4.60
N ILE A 149 40.39 -1.35 4.72
CA ILE A 149 39.59 -0.91 3.58
C ILE A 149 40.29 0.24 2.82
N ASN A 150 40.89 1.17 3.57
CA ASN A 150 41.59 2.31 2.96
C ASN A 150 42.92 1.90 2.30
N SER A 151 43.63 0.88 2.79
CA SER A 151 44.86 0.40 2.16
C SER A 151 44.61 -0.43 0.88
N SER A 152 43.52 -1.19 0.85
CA SER A 152 43.10 -1.96 -0.33
C SER A 152 42.55 -1.08 -1.47
N SER A 153 42.18 0.16 -1.17
CA SER A 153 41.74 1.16 -2.15
C SER A 153 42.90 1.90 -2.85
N SER A 154 44.12 1.84 -2.32
CA SER A 154 45.31 2.53 -2.88
C SER A 154 46.16 1.69 -3.86
N ASP A 155 45.95 0.37 -3.95
CA ASP A 155 46.77 -0.54 -4.77
C ASP A 155 46.20 -0.87 -6.16
N GLY A 156 45.05 -0.29 -6.54
CA GLY A 156 44.34 -0.59 -7.80
C GLY A 156 44.77 0.21 -9.04
N ALA A 157 45.79 1.07 -8.95
CA ALA A 157 46.07 2.06 -10.00
C ALA A 157 47.52 2.08 -10.51
N THR A 158 48.21 0.93 -10.68
CA THR A 158 49.42 0.84 -11.53
C THR A 158 49.87 -0.60 -11.74
N SER A 159 49.37 -1.28 -12.77
CA SER A 159 50.14 -2.23 -13.61
C SER A 159 49.18 -3.00 -14.53
N ASP A 160 49.04 -2.55 -15.77
CA ASP A 160 48.95 -3.40 -16.97
C ASP A 160 48.59 -2.56 -18.20
N ILE A 161 49.42 -1.55 -18.48
CA ILE A 161 49.56 -0.95 -19.80
C ILE A 161 51.00 -1.21 -20.22
N GLN A 162 51.23 -2.35 -20.88
CA GLN A 162 52.21 -2.59 -21.93
C GLN A 162 52.49 -4.09 -22.04
N LYS A 163 51.84 -4.76 -23.00
CA LYS A 163 52.39 -5.85 -23.85
C LYS A 163 51.25 -6.49 -24.65
N ALA A 164 50.99 -5.95 -25.83
CA ALA A 164 50.67 -6.74 -27.03
C ALA A 164 50.33 -5.80 -28.20
N ASP A 165 51.35 -5.09 -28.68
CA ASP A 165 51.46 -4.83 -30.11
C ASP A 165 52.75 -5.48 -30.58
N THR A 166 52.77 -5.95 -31.83
CA THR A 166 53.86 -6.66 -32.52
C THR A 166 54.02 -8.15 -32.24
N GLN A 167 53.31 -9.00 -33.01
CA GLN A 167 53.95 -10.03 -33.84
C GLN A 167 52.97 -10.68 -34.82
N LYS A 168 52.70 -9.99 -35.94
CA LYS A 168 52.48 -10.65 -37.24
C LYS A 168 53.80 -10.62 -38.00
N LYS A 169 54.53 -11.75 -38.05
CA LYS A 169 55.20 -12.21 -39.27
C LYS A 169 55.90 -13.57 -39.11
N ARG A 170 55.53 -14.47 -40.03
CA ARG A 170 56.23 -15.66 -40.56
C ARG A 170 56.07 -16.96 -39.77
N LEU A 171 55.76 -18.11 -40.36
CA LEU A 171 55.11 -18.56 -41.61
C LEU A 171 55.17 -20.10 -41.56
N ARG A 172 54.04 -20.76 -41.85
CA ARG A 172 53.89 -22.03 -42.61
C ARG A 172 54.26 -23.41 -42.03
N LYS A 173 53.38 -24.34 -42.44
CA LYS A 173 53.37 -25.84 -42.42
C LYS A 173 52.93 -26.43 -41.07
N GLY A 174 51.98 -27.35 -40.98
CA GLY A 174 51.13 -28.06 -41.95
C GLY A 174 50.59 -29.35 -41.30
N ASN A 175 49.36 -29.73 -41.68
CA ASN A 175 48.67 -31.02 -41.52
C ASN A 175 48.04 -31.41 -40.17
N GLY A 176 46.78 -31.86 -40.26
CA GLY A 176 46.10 -32.73 -39.29
C GLY A 176 44.63 -32.39 -39.06
N MET A 177 43.73 -32.93 -39.89
CA MET A 177 42.29 -33.01 -39.59
C MET A 177 42.07 -34.01 -38.45
N GLU A 178 41.34 -33.64 -37.40
CA GLU A 178 40.48 -34.57 -36.64
C GLU A 178 39.39 -33.80 -35.88
N ASN A 179 38.18 -34.35 -35.88
CA ASN A 179 36.94 -33.78 -35.35
C ASN A 179 36.97 -33.61 -33.81
N ILE A 180 36.59 -32.43 -33.30
CA ILE A 180 36.19 -32.22 -31.90
C ILE A 180 34.86 -31.45 -31.90
N PRO A 181 33.81 -31.91 -31.18
CA PRO A 181 32.48 -31.30 -31.18
C PRO A 181 32.49 -29.92 -30.48
N PRO A 182 31.53 -29.01 -30.80
CA PRO A 182 31.51 -27.68 -30.20
C PRO A 182 31.14 -27.75 -28.70
N ALA A 183 31.96 -27.10 -27.88
CA ALA A 183 31.76 -26.93 -26.45
C ALA A 183 30.57 -25.99 -26.17
N THR A 184 29.73 -26.40 -25.23
CA THR A 184 28.59 -25.68 -24.65
C THR A 184 29.04 -24.41 -23.93
N PRO A 185 28.41 -23.24 -24.13
CA PRO A 185 28.71 -22.04 -23.35
C PRO A 185 28.02 -22.12 -21.97
N THR A 186 28.80 -22.08 -20.89
CA THR A 186 28.30 -21.94 -19.51
C THR A 186 28.02 -20.47 -19.19
N ALA A 187 26.76 -20.14 -18.90
CA ALA A 187 26.28 -18.82 -18.47
C ALA A 187 26.30 -18.70 -16.92
N PRO A 188 26.28 -17.47 -16.35
CA PRO A 188 26.26 -17.27 -14.90
C PRO A 188 24.85 -17.48 -14.34
N THR A 189 24.69 -18.41 -13.40
CA THR A 189 23.44 -18.66 -12.67
C THR A 189 23.51 -17.96 -11.32
N THR A 190 22.54 -17.10 -11.00
CA THR A 190 22.34 -16.58 -9.63
C THR A 190 21.77 -17.71 -8.77
N THR A 191 22.62 -18.52 -8.14
CA THR A 191 22.21 -19.61 -7.25
C THR A 191 21.76 -19.04 -5.90
N ALA A 192 20.57 -19.42 -5.44
CA ALA A 192 20.11 -19.15 -4.08
C ALA A 192 21.18 -19.65 -3.08
N THR A 193 21.65 -18.79 -2.17
CA THR A 193 22.70 -19.17 -1.21
C THR A 193 22.07 -19.41 0.16
N ILE A 194 22.05 -20.66 0.64
CA ILE A 194 21.56 -20.94 2.00
C ILE A 194 22.62 -20.48 3.01
N GLY A 195 22.25 -19.57 3.91
CA GLY A 195 23.15 -19.13 4.98
C GLY A 195 23.60 -20.31 5.84
N THR A 196 24.91 -20.52 5.96
CA THR A 196 25.55 -21.65 6.68
C THR A 196 25.05 -21.83 8.11
N SER A 197 24.62 -20.74 8.74
CA SER A 197 24.20 -20.71 10.13
C SER A 197 22.71 -21.07 10.33
N ALA A 198 21.82 -20.65 9.42
CA ALA A 198 20.41 -20.98 9.44
C ALA A 198 20.27 -22.49 9.26
N LEU A 199 21.11 -23.05 8.38
CA LEU A 199 21.30 -24.48 8.23
C LEU A 199 21.79 -25.15 9.52
N LYS A 200 22.79 -24.59 10.20
CA LYS A 200 23.31 -25.10 11.48
C LYS A 200 22.23 -25.06 12.58
N THR A 201 21.45 -23.98 12.67
CA THR A 201 20.30 -23.85 13.60
C THR A 201 19.26 -24.92 13.32
N ALA A 202 18.86 -25.08 12.06
CA ALA A 202 17.87 -26.06 11.66
C ALA A 202 18.30 -27.48 12.02
N ILE A 203 19.56 -27.83 11.72
CA ILE A 203 20.16 -29.13 12.01
C ILE A 203 20.31 -29.36 13.53
N ASN A 204 20.70 -28.34 14.30
CA ASN A 204 20.80 -28.44 15.76
C ASN A 204 19.42 -28.67 16.40
N THR A 205 18.40 -27.94 15.95
CA THR A 205 17.01 -28.14 16.38
C THR A 205 16.53 -29.54 16.05
N TYR A 206 16.80 -30.02 14.83
CA TYR A 206 16.49 -31.39 14.41
C TYR A 206 17.11 -32.45 15.34
N TYR A 207 18.41 -32.37 15.65
CA TYR A 207 19.03 -33.32 16.57
C TYR A 207 18.57 -33.17 18.02
N LYS A 208 18.14 -31.98 18.43
CA LYS A 208 17.55 -31.75 19.75
C LYS A 208 16.18 -32.44 19.85
N GLU A 209 15.32 -32.25 18.85
CA GLU A 209 14.02 -32.93 18.74
C GLU A 209 14.19 -34.46 18.74
N LEU A 210 15.17 -34.99 18.00
CA LEU A 210 15.49 -36.43 18.00
C LEU A 210 15.89 -36.94 19.41
N LYS A 211 16.73 -36.19 20.16
CA LYS A 211 17.13 -36.55 21.53
C LYS A 211 15.97 -36.49 22.53
N GLU A 212 15.05 -35.53 22.35
CA GLU A 212 13.85 -35.42 23.18
C GLU A 212 12.91 -36.61 22.95
N PHE A 213 12.79 -37.11 21.71
CA PHE A 213 12.01 -38.32 21.40
C PHE A 213 12.63 -39.60 21.96
N GLU A 214 13.97 -39.72 21.95
CA GLU A 214 14.69 -40.82 22.61
C GLU A 214 14.42 -40.86 24.13
N GLY A 215 14.27 -39.69 24.77
CA GLY A 215 14.02 -39.58 26.22
C GLY A 215 12.61 -40.01 26.67
N ILE A 216 11.64 -40.09 25.75
CA ILE A 216 10.23 -40.40 26.04
C ILE A 216 9.82 -41.80 25.51
N ASN A 217 10.79 -42.57 24.99
CA ASN A 217 10.59 -43.93 24.46
C ASN A 217 9.58 -44.00 23.29
N VAL A 218 9.56 -42.94 22.48
CA VAL A 218 8.69 -42.82 21.30
C VAL A 218 9.46 -43.32 20.07
N ASP A 219 9.22 -44.57 19.68
CA ASP A 219 10.01 -45.27 18.64
C ASP A 219 9.16 -45.61 17.39
N TYR A 220 8.09 -44.85 17.12
CA TYR A 220 7.19 -45.05 15.97
C TYR A 220 7.30 -43.93 14.93
N GLU A 221 7.22 -44.35 13.65
CA GLU A 221 7.44 -43.60 12.40
C GLU A 221 6.87 -42.17 12.35
N LEU A 222 5.72 -41.92 12.99
CA LEU A 222 5.08 -40.61 13.02
C LEU A 222 5.88 -39.51 13.74
N ALA A 223 6.57 -39.84 14.84
CA ALA A 223 7.25 -38.82 15.65
C ALA A 223 8.55 -38.35 14.99
N VAL A 224 9.35 -39.28 14.47
CA VAL A 224 10.66 -38.98 13.85
C VAL A 224 10.49 -38.26 12.51
N ARG A 225 9.41 -38.58 11.77
CA ARG A 225 9.00 -37.84 10.56
C ARG A 225 8.77 -36.35 10.84
N SER A 226 8.19 -36.00 11.99
CA SER A 226 7.89 -34.60 12.32
C SER A 226 9.14 -33.74 12.51
N ALA A 227 10.24 -34.30 13.04
CA ALA A 227 11.50 -33.57 13.21
C ALA A 227 12.16 -33.23 11.86
N PHE A 228 12.19 -34.19 10.92
CA PHE A 228 12.74 -33.94 9.59
C PHE A 228 11.84 -32.98 8.79
N GLN A 229 10.52 -33.03 8.99
CA GLN A 229 9.59 -32.04 8.43
C GLN A 229 9.90 -30.62 8.92
N ASN A 230 10.14 -30.44 10.23
CA ASN A 230 10.49 -29.15 10.82
C ASN A 230 11.83 -28.63 10.25
N LEU A 231 12.82 -29.52 10.11
CA LEU A 231 14.10 -29.22 9.47
C LEU A 231 13.91 -28.66 8.06
N LEU A 232 13.13 -29.35 7.23
CA LEU A 232 12.83 -28.92 5.87
C LEU A 232 11.99 -27.63 5.84
N ALA A 233 10.96 -27.49 6.67
CA ALA A 233 10.09 -26.32 6.70
C ALA A 233 10.86 -25.06 7.14
N TYR A 234 11.73 -25.18 8.14
CA TYR A 234 12.60 -24.10 8.59
C TYR A 234 13.58 -23.71 7.48
N THR A 235 14.25 -24.69 6.86
CA THR A 235 15.20 -24.42 5.77
C THR A 235 14.50 -23.80 4.55
N ALA A 236 13.29 -24.24 4.22
CA ALA A 236 12.48 -23.72 3.12
C ALA A 236 12.16 -22.23 3.30
N ARG A 237 11.73 -21.80 4.49
CA ARG A 237 11.42 -20.39 4.76
C ARG A 237 12.62 -19.47 4.51
N ASN A 238 13.84 -19.94 4.79
CA ASN A 238 15.07 -19.18 4.59
C ASN A 238 15.44 -18.97 3.10
N VAL A 239 14.82 -19.71 2.18
CA VAL A 239 14.98 -19.53 0.72
C VAL A 239 13.68 -19.07 0.04
N ASN A 240 12.74 -18.49 0.80
CA ASN A 240 11.41 -18.10 0.32
C ASN A 240 10.60 -19.25 -0.30
N TRP A 241 10.81 -20.47 0.18
CA TRP A 241 10.01 -21.64 -0.16
C TRP A 241 9.05 -22.00 1.00
N THR A 242 7.91 -22.57 0.66
CA THR A 242 6.91 -23.10 1.58
C THR A 242 6.85 -24.61 1.43
N LEU A 243 7.01 -25.33 2.54
CA LEU A 243 6.75 -26.77 2.61
C LEU A 243 5.26 -27.00 2.87
N ILE A 244 4.62 -27.76 1.98
CA ILE A 244 3.21 -28.18 2.08
C ILE A 244 3.21 -29.67 2.43
N PRO A 245 2.85 -30.06 3.67
CA PRO A 245 2.80 -31.45 4.08
C PRO A 245 1.70 -32.22 3.34
N GLU A 246 1.99 -33.48 2.99
CA GLU A 246 1.02 -34.45 2.47
C GLU A 246 0.14 -33.99 1.29
N GLN A 247 0.67 -33.11 0.43
CA GLN A 247 -0.03 -32.65 -0.76
C GLN A 247 -0.09 -33.78 -1.81
N THR A 248 -1.31 -34.23 -2.17
CA THR A 248 -1.49 -35.15 -3.29
C THR A 248 -1.07 -34.49 -4.61
N ILE A 249 -0.24 -35.18 -5.38
CA ILE A 249 0.18 -34.81 -6.73
C ILE A 249 -0.42 -35.80 -7.74
N GLU A 250 -0.07 -35.63 -9.01
CA GLU A 250 -0.61 -36.44 -10.11
C GLU A 250 -0.37 -37.94 -9.95
N GLY A 251 -1.27 -38.75 -10.52
CA GLY A 251 -1.23 -40.21 -10.36
C GLY A 251 -1.68 -40.71 -8.98
N ASN A 252 -2.34 -39.86 -8.19
CA ASN A 252 -2.76 -40.15 -6.81
C ASN A 252 -1.56 -40.43 -5.86
N ILE A 253 -0.40 -39.89 -6.21
CA ILE A 253 0.83 -40.00 -5.45
C ILE A 253 0.79 -38.92 -4.35
N ARG A 254 1.17 -39.29 -3.12
CA ARG A 254 1.14 -38.36 -1.98
C ARG A 254 2.51 -38.35 -1.30
N PRO A 255 3.40 -37.41 -1.66
CA PRO A 255 4.63 -37.14 -0.93
C PRO A 255 4.34 -36.69 0.50
N ASP A 256 5.27 -36.94 1.41
CA ASP A 256 5.17 -36.45 2.79
C ASP A 256 5.35 -34.93 2.88
N GLY A 257 6.10 -34.34 1.94
CA GLY A 257 6.18 -32.90 1.74
C GLY A 257 6.44 -32.48 0.30
N VAL A 258 5.80 -31.39 -0.12
CA VAL A 258 6.06 -30.72 -1.40
C VAL A 258 6.55 -29.30 -1.10
N LEU A 259 7.71 -28.92 -1.66
CA LEU A 259 8.26 -27.59 -1.48
C LEU A 259 7.96 -26.71 -2.69
N ARG A 260 7.52 -25.49 -2.44
CA ARG A 260 7.16 -24.51 -3.48
C ARG A 260 7.77 -23.15 -3.20
N ASP A 261 8.13 -22.41 -4.23
CA ASP A 261 8.56 -21.01 -4.06
C ASP A 261 7.38 -20.04 -3.89
N HIS A 262 7.68 -18.75 -3.76
CA HIS A 262 6.68 -17.69 -3.63
C HIS A 262 5.82 -17.45 -4.88
N PHE A 263 6.17 -18.06 -6.02
CA PHE A 263 5.37 -18.11 -7.23
C PHE A 263 4.64 -19.45 -7.40
N ASN A 264 4.64 -20.26 -6.33
CA ASN A 264 4.00 -21.55 -6.22
C ASN A 264 4.55 -22.64 -7.19
N LEU A 265 5.75 -22.43 -7.75
CA LEU A 265 6.46 -23.43 -8.57
C LEU A 265 7.00 -24.53 -7.66
N LYS A 266 6.89 -25.80 -8.07
CA LYS A 266 7.44 -26.95 -7.32
C LYS A 266 8.97 -26.93 -7.42
N ARG A 267 9.62 -26.95 -6.27
CA ARG A 267 11.08 -26.90 -6.17
C ARG A 267 11.71 -28.17 -5.62
N GLY A 268 10.94 -28.97 -4.87
CA GLY A 268 11.40 -30.28 -4.41
C GLY A 268 10.33 -31.09 -3.69
N PHE A 269 10.64 -32.36 -3.45
CA PHE A 269 9.78 -33.34 -2.79
C PHE A 269 10.52 -34.02 -1.64
N TRP A 270 9.76 -34.46 -0.64
CA TRP A 270 10.26 -35.24 0.48
C TRP A 270 9.35 -36.43 0.75
N GLU A 271 9.97 -37.60 0.93
CA GLU A 271 9.32 -38.86 1.31
C GLU A 271 10.07 -39.48 2.49
N ALA A 272 9.34 -39.75 3.56
CA ALA A 272 9.80 -40.43 4.76
C ALA A 272 9.41 -41.92 4.73
N LYS A 273 10.24 -42.75 5.37
CA LYS A 273 10.03 -44.18 5.58
C LYS A 273 10.37 -44.58 7.00
N GLY A 274 9.78 -45.68 7.48
CA GLY A 274 10.10 -46.22 8.79
C GLY A 274 11.60 -46.61 8.95
N PRO A 275 12.17 -46.55 10.18
CA PRO A 275 13.62 -46.73 10.43
C PRO A 275 14.24 -48.07 10.04
N LYS A 276 13.40 -49.07 9.77
CA LYS A 276 13.80 -50.43 9.36
C LYS A 276 13.61 -50.69 7.87
N SER A 277 13.15 -49.68 7.11
CA SER A 277 12.86 -49.81 5.69
C SER A 277 14.14 -49.76 4.87
N ASP A 278 14.23 -50.63 3.86
CA ASP A 278 15.26 -50.60 2.83
C ASP A 278 14.91 -49.51 1.80
N LEU A 279 15.61 -48.38 1.85
CA LEU A 279 15.34 -47.24 0.98
C LEU A 279 15.50 -47.58 -0.49
N GLU A 280 16.48 -48.40 -0.89
CA GLU A 280 16.66 -48.73 -2.31
C GLU A 280 15.46 -49.51 -2.85
N LYS A 281 14.93 -50.45 -2.06
CA LYS A 281 13.75 -51.23 -2.42
C LYS A 281 12.49 -50.36 -2.49
N GLU A 282 12.32 -49.44 -1.55
CA GLU A 282 11.19 -48.49 -1.51
C GLU A 282 11.26 -47.50 -2.67
N ILE A 283 12.43 -46.95 -2.97
CA ILE A 283 12.65 -46.04 -4.11
C ILE A 283 12.37 -46.78 -5.42
N LYS A 284 12.80 -48.04 -5.56
CA LYS A 284 12.51 -48.85 -6.76
C LYS A 284 11.01 -49.06 -6.96
N LYS A 285 10.25 -49.29 -5.89
CA LYS A 285 8.79 -49.39 -5.91
C LYS A 285 8.15 -48.06 -6.30
N LYS A 286 8.52 -46.97 -5.62
CA LYS A 286 8.03 -45.62 -5.91
C LYS A 286 8.34 -45.18 -7.35
N LYS A 287 9.53 -45.51 -7.86
CA LYS A 287 9.91 -45.27 -9.27
C LYS A 287 9.02 -46.03 -10.25
N ALA A 288 8.64 -47.27 -9.94
CA ALA A 288 7.69 -48.04 -10.76
C ALA A 288 6.27 -47.46 -10.72
N ASP A 289 5.89 -46.86 -9.59
CA ASP A 289 4.60 -46.18 -9.38
C ASP A 289 4.57 -44.74 -9.97
N GLY A 290 5.65 -44.28 -10.62
CA GLY A 290 5.72 -42.97 -11.27
C GLY A 290 6.07 -41.79 -10.34
N TYR A 291 6.67 -42.04 -9.18
CA TYR A 291 7.03 -41.00 -8.20
C TYR A 291 8.03 -39.97 -8.77
N PRO A 292 7.90 -38.67 -8.46
CA PRO A 292 8.81 -37.65 -8.98
C PRO A 292 10.23 -37.82 -8.42
N LEU A 293 11.21 -37.79 -9.33
CA LEU A 293 12.65 -37.89 -9.01
C LEU A 293 13.44 -36.67 -9.49
N THR A 294 12.77 -35.51 -9.66
CA THR A 294 13.37 -34.27 -10.15
C THR A 294 14.28 -33.64 -9.10
N ASN A 295 13.75 -33.34 -7.91
CA ASN A 295 14.54 -32.93 -6.74
C ASN A 295 13.87 -33.53 -5.50
N THR A 296 14.24 -34.74 -5.11
CA THR A 296 13.49 -35.54 -4.14
C THR A 296 14.42 -36.13 -3.08
N ILE A 297 14.10 -35.88 -1.81
CA ILE A 297 14.75 -36.53 -0.66
C ILE A 297 13.92 -37.75 -0.25
N PHE A 298 14.53 -38.93 -0.26
CA PHE A 298 14.01 -40.12 0.40
C PHE A 298 14.79 -40.37 1.69
N GLU A 299 14.12 -40.56 2.81
CA GLU A 299 14.80 -40.76 4.09
C GLU A 299 14.10 -41.81 4.96
N ASN A 300 14.88 -42.52 5.79
CA ASN A 300 14.38 -43.50 6.75
C ASN A 300 14.90 -43.26 8.17
N THR A 301 15.12 -42.01 8.53
CA THR A 301 15.63 -41.53 9.84
C THR A 301 17.04 -41.99 10.22
N ARG A 302 17.65 -42.86 9.42
CA ARG A 302 19.06 -43.28 9.54
C ARG A 302 19.91 -42.74 8.39
N GLN A 303 19.39 -42.83 7.18
CA GLN A 303 20.03 -42.41 5.94
C GLN A 303 19.05 -41.65 5.07
N ALA A 304 19.57 -40.79 4.19
CA ALA A 304 18.81 -40.09 3.19
C ALA A 304 19.50 -40.19 1.82
N ILE A 305 18.69 -40.30 0.77
CA ILE A 305 19.13 -40.35 -0.62
C ILE A 305 18.43 -39.21 -1.36
N LEU A 306 19.24 -38.34 -1.98
CA LEU A 306 18.79 -37.24 -2.82
C LEU A 306 18.82 -37.66 -4.29
N TYR A 307 17.66 -37.55 -4.93
CA TYR A 307 17.52 -37.66 -6.37
C TYR A 307 17.45 -36.27 -6.98
N GLN A 308 18.31 -36.02 -7.97
CA GLN A 308 18.24 -34.83 -8.83
C GLN A 308 18.25 -35.24 -10.30
N ASN A 309 17.42 -34.62 -11.13
CA ASN A 309 17.29 -34.95 -12.55
C ASN A 309 17.15 -36.47 -12.82
N LYS A 310 16.31 -37.14 -12.02
CA LYS A 310 16.01 -38.58 -12.09
C LYS A 310 17.18 -39.52 -11.79
N GLN A 311 18.29 -39.00 -11.26
CA GLN A 311 19.47 -39.76 -10.85
C GLN A 311 19.75 -39.57 -9.36
N PRO A 312 20.28 -40.59 -8.66
CA PRO A 312 20.81 -40.39 -7.31
C PRO A 312 22.07 -39.54 -7.41
N VAL A 313 22.11 -38.43 -6.68
CA VAL A 313 23.25 -37.48 -6.70
C VAL A 313 23.97 -37.38 -5.37
N PHE A 314 23.30 -37.70 -4.27
CA PHE A 314 23.87 -37.63 -2.93
C PHE A 314 23.21 -38.65 -2.01
N GLU A 315 24.00 -39.31 -1.18
CA GLU A 315 23.57 -40.24 -0.14
C GLU A 315 24.32 -39.90 1.14
N CYS A 316 23.61 -39.88 2.26
CA CYS A 316 24.20 -39.52 3.55
C CYS A 316 23.58 -40.24 4.73
N GLU A 317 24.37 -40.38 5.79
CA GLU A 317 23.89 -40.78 7.10
C GLU A 317 23.32 -39.58 7.86
N LEU A 318 22.05 -39.65 8.26
CA LEU A 318 21.37 -38.57 8.97
C LEU A 318 21.90 -38.33 10.38
N LYS A 319 22.79 -39.18 10.90
CA LYS A 319 23.52 -38.95 12.15
C LYS A 319 24.70 -37.98 11.99
N ASN A 320 25.18 -37.78 10.76
CA ASN A 320 26.28 -36.87 10.48
C ASN A 320 25.76 -35.48 10.12
N SER A 321 25.93 -34.53 11.03
CA SER A 321 25.44 -33.15 10.85
C SER A 321 26.05 -32.44 9.64
N HIS A 322 27.28 -32.79 9.23
CA HIS A 322 27.92 -32.21 8.05
C HIS A 322 27.26 -32.71 6.77
N GLU A 323 26.98 -34.01 6.68
CA GLU A 323 26.32 -34.59 5.52
C GLU A 323 24.86 -34.15 5.40
N VAL A 324 24.14 -33.97 6.53
CA VAL A 324 22.79 -33.38 6.51
C VAL A 324 22.83 -31.93 6.01
N SER A 325 23.85 -31.15 6.39
CA SER A 325 24.07 -29.81 5.83
C SER A 325 24.28 -29.87 4.32
N ASP A 326 25.10 -30.79 3.84
CA ASP A 326 25.40 -30.89 2.41
C ASP A 326 24.20 -31.39 1.61
N LEU A 327 23.40 -32.30 2.16
CA LEU A 327 22.10 -32.71 1.63
C LEU A 327 21.17 -31.50 1.43
N LEU A 328 20.97 -30.71 2.48
CA LEU A 328 20.05 -29.56 2.43
C LEU A 328 20.56 -28.46 1.49
N LYS A 329 21.88 -28.19 1.46
CA LYS A 329 22.47 -27.28 0.48
C LYS A 329 22.19 -27.74 -0.94
N GLN A 330 22.48 -28.99 -1.26
CA GLN A 330 22.24 -29.51 -2.60
C GLN A 330 20.76 -29.48 -2.96
N PHE A 331 19.86 -29.81 -2.02
CA PHE A 331 18.42 -29.81 -2.27
C PHE A 331 17.84 -28.42 -2.54
N PHE A 332 18.18 -27.43 -1.72
CA PHE A 332 17.55 -26.10 -1.77
C PHE A 332 18.25 -25.10 -2.71
N THR A 333 19.49 -25.38 -3.12
CA THR A 333 20.19 -24.56 -4.13
C THR A 333 20.01 -25.10 -5.55
N TYR A 334 19.59 -26.35 -5.69
CA TYR A 334 19.30 -26.94 -6.98
C TYR A 334 18.02 -26.37 -7.58
N THR A 335 18.13 -25.97 -8.84
CA THR A 335 17.00 -25.58 -9.67
C THR A 335 16.98 -26.52 -10.87
N GLU A 336 15.84 -27.14 -11.12
CA GLU A 336 15.64 -27.97 -12.31
C GLU A 336 16.03 -27.18 -13.58
N PRO A 337 16.73 -27.79 -14.54
CA PRO A 337 17.19 -27.10 -15.75
C PRO A 337 16.08 -26.33 -16.47
N ASP A 338 14.87 -26.89 -16.53
CA ASP A 338 13.72 -26.24 -17.16
C ASP A 338 13.25 -24.99 -16.39
N ILE A 339 13.29 -25.02 -15.05
CA ILE A 339 12.95 -23.87 -14.21
C ILE A 339 14.05 -22.79 -14.28
N ALA A 340 15.32 -23.17 -14.28
CA ALA A 340 16.43 -22.23 -14.41
C ALA A 340 16.42 -21.53 -15.78
N ASN A 341 16.19 -22.29 -16.85
CA ASN A 341 16.02 -21.75 -18.19
C ASN A 341 14.81 -20.81 -18.27
N PHE A 342 13.71 -21.16 -17.59
CA PHE A 342 12.54 -20.30 -17.48
C PHE A 342 12.86 -18.97 -16.78
N GLU A 343 13.56 -18.98 -15.65
CA GLU A 343 13.91 -17.76 -14.90
C GLU A 343 14.79 -16.81 -15.71
N VAL A 344 15.83 -17.34 -16.36
CA VAL A 344 16.69 -16.57 -17.28
C VAL A 344 15.86 -16.00 -18.42
N ALA A 345 15.00 -16.83 -19.03
CA ALA A 345 14.13 -16.40 -20.10
C ALA A 345 13.19 -15.27 -19.65
N VAL A 346 12.56 -15.36 -18.47
CA VAL A 346 11.67 -14.32 -17.95
C VAL A 346 12.40 -12.99 -17.77
N GLN A 347 13.60 -13.02 -17.18
CA GLN A 347 14.36 -11.80 -16.90
C GLN A 347 14.81 -11.10 -18.19
N GLU A 348 15.39 -11.85 -19.13
CA GLU A 348 15.76 -11.33 -20.45
C GLU A 348 14.54 -10.85 -21.24
N PHE A 349 13.40 -11.55 -21.14
CA PHE A 349 12.19 -11.20 -21.86
C PHE A 349 11.60 -9.88 -21.37
N LYS A 350 11.56 -9.64 -20.06
CA LYS A 350 11.06 -8.40 -19.45
C LYS A 350 11.72 -7.16 -20.04
N GLU A 351 13.03 -7.21 -20.30
CA GLU A 351 13.79 -6.10 -20.90
C GLU A 351 13.49 -5.91 -22.40
N ARG A 352 13.16 -7.00 -23.11
CA ARG A 352 12.93 -6.97 -24.56
C ARG A 352 11.47 -6.70 -24.96
N ILE A 353 10.50 -6.89 -24.08
CA ILE A 353 9.09 -6.66 -24.42
C ILE A 353 8.82 -5.25 -24.95
N PRO A 354 9.31 -4.15 -24.34
CA PRO A 354 9.05 -2.80 -24.86
C PRO A 354 9.57 -2.62 -26.29
N GLU A 355 10.75 -3.17 -26.60
CA GLU A 355 11.33 -3.15 -27.95
C GLU A 355 10.45 -3.92 -28.95
N LEU A 356 10.06 -5.14 -28.60
CA LEU A 356 9.30 -6.05 -29.47
C LEU A 356 7.90 -5.53 -29.73
N ALA A 357 7.23 -5.04 -28.70
CA ALA A 357 5.93 -4.46 -28.82
C ALA A 357 5.97 -3.13 -29.58
N GLY A 358 7.01 -2.31 -29.38
CA GLY A 358 7.27 -1.12 -30.20
C GLY A 358 7.39 -1.46 -31.68
N ALA A 359 8.18 -2.48 -32.03
CA ALA A 359 8.33 -2.93 -33.41
C ALA A 359 7.02 -3.46 -34.03
N LEU A 360 6.17 -4.11 -33.23
CA LEU A 360 4.84 -4.54 -33.63
C LEU A 360 3.91 -3.35 -33.89
N LEU A 361 3.92 -2.36 -33.01
CA LEU A 361 3.15 -1.13 -33.18
C LEU A 361 3.58 -0.37 -34.44
N GLU A 362 4.89 -0.24 -34.70
CA GLU A 362 5.39 0.35 -35.95
C GLU A 362 4.92 -0.42 -37.19
N THR A 363 4.85 -1.74 -37.11
CA THR A 363 4.35 -2.59 -38.21
C THR A 363 2.87 -2.35 -38.44
N ILE A 364 2.08 -2.32 -37.36
CA ILE A 364 0.65 -1.98 -37.40
C ILE A 364 0.45 -0.58 -38.01
N GLU A 365 1.25 0.42 -37.63
CA GLU A 365 1.22 1.78 -38.19
C GLU A 365 1.51 1.83 -39.69
N LYS A 366 2.45 1.02 -40.18
CA LYS A 366 2.74 0.89 -41.62
C LYS A 366 1.57 0.24 -42.35
N GLU A 367 1.00 -0.83 -41.80
CA GLU A 367 -0.10 -1.58 -42.41
C GLU A 367 -1.40 -0.77 -42.48
N TYR A 368 -1.65 0.16 -41.53
CA TYR A 368 -2.75 1.12 -41.65
C TYR A 368 -2.70 1.93 -42.96
N LYS A 369 -1.50 2.25 -43.46
CA LYS A 369 -1.32 3.05 -44.69
C LYS A 369 -1.33 2.19 -45.94
N LEU A 370 -0.83 0.95 -45.83
CA LEU A 370 -0.50 0.11 -46.98
C LEU A 370 -1.53 -0.99 -47.24
N ASN A 371 -2.29 -1.47 -46.24
CA ASN A 371 -3.09 -2.68 -46.33
C ASN A 371 -4.57 -2.44 -46.04
N LYS A 372 -5.34 -2.24 -47.11
CA LYS A 372 -6.80 -2.04 -47.02
C LYS A 372 -7.57 -3.21 -46.39
N ARG A 373 -7.06 -4.45 -46.52
CA ARG A 373 -7.70 -5.63 -45.89
C ARG A 373 -7.50 -5.61 -44.38
N PHE A 374 -6.29 -5.27 -43.92
CA PHE A 374 -6.00 -5.06 -42.51
C PHE A 374 -6.87 -3.94 -41.93
N VAL A 375 -6.96 -2.78 -42.59
CA VAL A 375 -7.79 -1.67 -42.12
C VAL A 375 -9.26 -2.08 -41.97
N ALA A 376 -9.83 -2.78 -42.95
CA ALA A 376 -11.22 -3.24 -42.87
C ALA A 376 -11.45 -4.25 -41.72
N ALA A 377 -10.53 -5.20 -41.53
CA ALA A 377 -10.60 -6.15 -40.42
C ALA A 377 -10.44 -5.46 -39.06
N PHE A 378 -9.48 -4.53 -38.96
CA PHE A 378 -9.25 -3.73 -37.77
C PHE A 378 -10.46 -2.87 -37.43
N ASP A 379 -11.05 -2.16 -38.40
CA ASP A 379 -12.22 -1.30 -38.17
C ASP A 379 -13.42 -2.11 -37.66
N THR A 380 -13.59 -3.35 -38.15
CA THR A 380 -14.61 -4.27 -37.66
C THR A 380 -14.38 -4.65 -36.20
N PHE A 381 -13.15 -5.02 -35.84
CA PHE A 381 -12.79 -5.35 -34.46
C PHE A 381 -12.85 -4.12 -33.53
N ALA A 382 -12.40 -2.97 -34.00
CA ALA A 382 -12.48 -1.71 -33.27
C ALA A 382 -13.93 -1.30 -32.99
N ALA A 383 -14.85 -1.51 -33.94
CA ALA A 383 -16.27 -1.31 -33.73
C ALA A 383 -16.84 -2.26 -32.67
N LEU A 384 -16.42 -3.53 -32.65
CA LEU A 384 -16.79 -4.48 -31.60
C LEU A 384 -16.33 -4.00 -30.21
N CYS A 385 -15.06 -3.61 -30.06
CA CYS A 385 -14.51 -3.10 -28.80
C CYS A 385 -15.23 -1.81 -28.35
N ARG A 386 -15.50 -0.89 -29.28
CA ARG A 386 -16.22 0.35 -28.98
C ARG A 386 -17.65 0.10 -28.51
N THR A 387 -18.30 -0.92 -29.06
CA THR A 387 -19.69 -1.26 -28.74
C THR A 387 -19.82 -2.11 -27.47
N SER A 388 -18.84 -2.96 -27.19
CA SER A 388 -18.93 -3.93 -26.07
C SER A 388 -18.24 -3.43 -24.80
N LEU A 389 -17.17 -2.63 -24.91
CA LEU A 389 -16.36 -2.20 -23.77
C LEU A 389 -16.49 -0.70 -23.52
N ASN A 390 -16.14 0.10 -24.53
CA ASN A 390 -16.04 1.55 -24.35
C ASN A 390 -16.17 2.29 -25.68
N PRO A 391 -17.22 3.12 -25.87
CA PRO A 391 -17.40 3.91 -27.08
C PRO A 391 -16.21 4.82 -27.42
N GLN A 392 -15.44 5.21 -26.39
CA GLN A 392 -14.28 6.09 -26.49
C GLN A 392 -12.94 5.33 -26.45
N ILE A 393 -12.92 3.99 -26.57
CA ILE A 393 -11.65 3.25 -26.59
C ILE A 393 -10.79 3.73 -27.76
N SER A 394 -9.54 4.09 -27.43
CA SER A 394 -8.60 4.60 -28.40
C SER A 394 -8.09 3.47 -29.30
N THR A 395 -7.73 3.82 -30.53
CA THR A 395 -7.06 2.89 -31.45
C THR A 395 -5.76 2.33 -30.84
N ALA A 396 -5.05 3.14 -30.03
CA ALA A 396 -3.84 2.70 -29.33
C ALA A 396 -4.13 1.55 -28.35
N ALA A 397 -5.19 1.67 -27.53
CA ALA A 397 -5.59 0.61 -26.61
C ALA A 397 -6.01 -0.68 -27.35
N ILE A 398 -6.69 -0.56 -28.50
CA ILE A 398 -7.03 -1.72 -29.33
C ILE A 398 -5.76 -2.35 -29.94
N ASN A 399 -4.80 -1.55 -30.40
CA ASN A 399 -3.52 -2.06 -30.90
C ASN A 399 -2.76 -2.82 -29.80
N GLU A 400 -2.78 -2.33 -28.57
CA GLU A 400 -2.21 -3.04 -27.42
C GLU A 400 -2.89 -4.39 -27.17
N MET A 401 -4.22 -4.49 -27.31
CA MET A 401 -4.93 -5.77 -27.23
C MET A 401 -4.45 -6.76 -28.30
N LEU A 402 -4.21 -6.30 -29.53
CA LEU A 402 -3.64 -7.14 -30.61
C LEU A 402 -2.24 -7.63 -30.25
N VAL A 403 -1.39 -6.74 -29.70
CA VAL A 403 -0.04 -7.09 -29.24
C VAL A 403 -0.10 -8.11 -28.10
N GLN A 404 -0.94 -7.88 -27.09
CA GLN A 404 -1.14 -8.81 -25.98
C GLN A 404 -1.56 -10.19 -26.47
N HIS A 405 -2.53 -10.27 -27.38
CA HIS A 405 -2.97 -11.54 -27.96
C HIS A 405 -1.85 -12.24 -28.73
N LEU A 406 -1.13 -11.53 -29.60
CA LEU A 406 -0.04 -12.12 -30.41
C LEU A 406 1.08 -12.69 -29.52
N LEU A 407 1.42 -11.99 -28.43
CA LEU A 407 2.47 -12.42 -27.50
C LEU A 407 2.03 -13.56 -26.57
N THR A 408 0.74 -13.76 -26.33
CA THR A 408 0.24 -14.77 -25.36
C THR A 408 -0.37 -16.00 -25.99
N LYS A 409 -0.88 -15.90 -27.23
CA LYS A 409 -1.58 -16.99 -27.93
C LYS A 409 -0.83 -18.32 -27.86
N ARG A 410 0.49 -18.31 -28.12
CA ARG A 410 1.30 -19.53 -28.11
C ARG A 410 1.33 -20.17 -26.72
N LEU A 411 1.49 -19.35 -25.68
CA LEU A 411 1.50 -19.81 -24.30
C LEU A 411 0.18 -20.47 -23.92
N PHE A 412 -0.95 -19.86 -24.26
CA PHE A 412 -2.27 -20.46 -24.02
C PHE A 412 -2.44 -21.81 -24.69
N ARG A 413 -2.03 -21.92 -25.96
CA ARG A 413 -2.14 -23.16 -26.73
C ARG A 413 -1.30 -24.28 -26.13
N THR A 414 -0.04 -23.99 -25.78
CA THR A 414 0.90 -25.02 -25.33
C THR A 414 0.70 -25.39 -23.85
N ILE A 415 0.48 -24.41 -22.96
CA ILE A 415 0.34 -24.66 -21.51
C ILE A 415 -0.92 -25.47 -21.21
N PHE A 416 -2.03 -25.20 -21.91
CA PHE A 416 -3.29 -25.90 -21.67
C PHE A 416 -3.55 -27.06 -22.62
N ASP A 417 -2.61 -27.40 -23.51
CA ASP A 417 -2.75 -28.43 -24.55
C ASP A 417 -4.07 -28.30 -25.35
N ASN A 418 -4.47 -27.05 -25.61
CA ASN A 418 -5.74 -26.72 -26.24
C ASN A 418 -5.47 -26.08 -27.62
N SER A 419 -5.17 -26.93 -28.60
CA SER A 419 -4.86 -26.53 -29.98
C SER A 419 -5.95 -25.69 -30.64
N ASP A 420 -7.21 -25.87 -30.22
CA ASP A 420 -8.39 -25.22 -30.80
C ASP A 420 -8.88 -23.98 -30.04
N PHE A 421 -8.24 -23.58 -28.94
CA PHE A 421 -8.67 -22.44 -28.11
C PHE A 421 -9.01 -21.19 -28.93
N THR A 422 -8.14 -20.84 -29.88
CA THR A 422 -8.29 -19.64 -30.72
C THR A 422 -9.45 -19.72 -31.71
N ASN A 423 -9.87 -20.93 -32.08
CA ASN A 423 -11.00 -21.14 -32.99
C ASN A 423 -12.32 -21.23 -32.23
N ARG A 424 -12.29 -21.64 -30.95
CA ARG A 424 -13.49 -21.83 -30.11
C ARG A 424 -13.89 -20.57 -29.36
N ASN A 425 -12.92 -19.74 -28.95
CA ASN A 425 -13.21 -18.48 -28.26
C ASN A 425 -13.57 -17.38 -29.26
N VAL A 426 -14.77 -16.80 -29.08
CA VAL A 426 -15.36 -15.81 -30.01
C VAL A 426 -14.46 -14.60 -30.20
N ILE A 427 -13.90 -14.04 -29.12
CA ILE A 427 -13.05 -12.84 -29.18
C ILE A 427 -11.68 -13.18 -29.76
N ALA A 428 -11.10 -14.32 -29.39
CA ALA A 428 -9.85 -14.78 -29.97
C ALA A 428 -9.97 -14.95 -31.49
N ALA A 429 -11.06 -15.52 -31.97
CA ALA A 429 -11.31 -15.70 -33.40
C ALA A 429 -11.40 -14.35 -34.16
N GLU A 430 -12.02 -13.31 -33.58
CA GLU A 430 -12.04 -11.98 -34.19
C GLU A 430 -10.65 -11.33 -34.24
N ILE A 431 -9.86 -11.44 -33.17
CA ILE A 431 -8.48 -10.93 -33.15
C ILE A 431 -7.62 -11.67 -34.18
N GLU A 432 -7.80 -12.98 -34.34
CA GLU A 432 -7.10 -13.78 -35.36
C GLU A 432 -7.44 -13.35 -36.79
N ARG A 433 -8.67 -12.91 -37.07
CA ARG A 433 -9.02 -12.34 -38.38
C ARG A 433 -8.22 -11.07 -38.66
N VAL A 434 -8.06 -10.20 -37.67
CA VAL A 434 -7.24 -8.98 -37.77
C VAL A 434 -5.77 -9.32 -38.01
N ILE A 435 -5.21 -10.26 -37.23
CA ILE A 435 -3.83 -10.72 -37.37
C ILE A 435 -3.59 -11.39 -38.74
N THR A 436 -4.53 -12.20 -39.21
CA THR A 436 -4.44 -12.82 -40.54
C THR A 436 -4.43 -11.77 -41.65
N ALA A 437 -5.23 -10.70 -41.50
CA ALA A 437 -5.22 -9.58 -42.45
C ALA A 437 -3.91 -8.78 -42.40
N LEU A 438 -3.37 -8.54 -41.19
CA LEU A 438 -2.06 -7.89 -40.96
C LEU A 438 -0.91 -8.64 -41.66
N THR A 439 -1.02 -9.96 -41.74
CA THR A 439 0.08 -10.84 -42.21
C THR A 439 0.02 -11.16 -43.71
N SER A 440 -0.94 -10.58 -44.42
CA SER A 440 -1.23 -10.91 -45.82
C SER A 440 -0.27 -10.31 -46.86
N ARG A 441 0.65 -9.41 -46.48
CA ARG A 441 1.59 -8.74 -47.39
C ARG A 441 3.07 -9.07 -47.11
N GLU A 442 3.64 -8.56 -46.02
CA GLU A 442 5.07 -8.74 -45.69
C GLU A 442 5.33 -9.28 -44.27
N PHE A 443 4.40 -9.06 -43.34
CA PHE A 443 4.57 -9.50 -41.96
C PHE A 443 4.30 -10.99 -41.80
N ASN A 444 5.32 -11.79 -41.52
CA ASN A 444 5.17 -13.19 -41.12
C ASN A 444 5.23 -13.31 -39.59
N PRO A 445 4.13 -13.67 -38.89
CA PRO A 445 4.12 -13.83 -37.43
C PRO A 445 5.13 -14.84 -36.98
N ASN A 446 5.35 -15.90 -37.76
CA ASN A 446 6.29 -16.94 -37.40
C ASN A 446 7.73 -16.41 -37.40
N ASP A 447 8.09 -15.51 -38.32
CA ASP A 447 9.43 -14.91 -38.35
C ASP A 447 9.64 -13.87 -37.25
N PHE A 448 8.57 -13.15 -36.86
CA PHE A 448 8.59 -12.27 -35.71
C PHE A 448 8.70 -13.06 -34.39
N LEU A 449 7.85 -14.07 -34.21
CA LEU A 449 7.80 -14.94 -33.02
C LEU A 449 9.04 -15.84 -32.92
N LYS A 450 9.75 -16.15 -34.02
CA LYS A 450 11.05 -16.85 -33.97
C LYS A 450 12.07 -16.15 -33.06
N ARG A 451 12.06 -14.82 -33.01
CA ARG A 451 12.91 -14.05 -32.10
C ARG A 451 12.55 -14.28 -30.63
N LEU A 452 11.36 -14.83 -30.39
CA LEU A 452 10.81 -15.16 -29.08
C LEU A 452 10.84 -16.65 -28.77
N ASP A 453 11.25 -17.51 -29.71
CA ASP A 453 11.21 -18.96 -29.56
C ASP A 453 12.01 -19.44 -28.35
N ARG A 454 13.18 -18.84 -28.07
CA ARG A 454 13.98 -19.18 -26.88
C ARG A 454 13.17 -19.00 -25.59
N PHE A 455 12.36 -17.94 -25.51
CA PHE A 455 11.54 -17.67 -24.33
C PHE A 455 10.34 -18.60 -24.26
N TYR A 456 9.64 -18.78 -25.37
CA TYR A 456 8.52 -19.72 -25.43
C TYR A 456 8.96 -21.15 -25.07
N VAL A 457 10.07 -21.64 -25.61
CA VAL A 457 10.58 -22.98 -25.31
C VAL A 457 10.92 -23.14 -23.83
N ALA A 458 11.48 -22.12 -23.19
CA ALA A 458 11.78 -22.16 -21.76
C ALA A 458 10.51 -22.20 -20.89
N ILE A 459 9.50 -21.39 -21.22
CA ILE A 459 8.21 -21.37 -20.53
C ILE A 459 7.44 -22.68 -20.76
N GLU A 460 7.43 -23.17 -22.00
CA GLU A 460 6.81 -24.43 -22.39
C GLU A 460 7.49 -25.62 -21.71
N GLY A 461 8.82 -25.59 -21.58
CA GLY A 461 9.61 -26.57 -20.84
C GLY A 461 9.22 -26.61 -19.36
N ALA A 462 9.19 -25.45 -18.69
CA ALA A 462 8.77 -25.36 -17.28
C ALA A 462 7.30 -25.75 -17.06
N ALA A 463 6.43 -25.58 -18.06
CA ALA A 463 5.02 -25.99 -18.00
C ALA A 463 4.80 -27.49 -18.26
N LYS A 464 5.75 -28.18 -18.91
CA LYS A 464 5.57 -29.54 -19.45
C LYS A 464 5.26 -30.59 -18.38
N ASP A 465 5.89 -30.46 -17.22
CA ASP A 465 5.74 -31.39 -16.09
C ASP A 465 4.61 -30.98 -15.12
N ILE A 466 3.81 -29.97 -15.49
CA ILE A 466 2.61 -29.56 -14.76
C ILE A 466 1.41 -30.27 -15.39
N GLY A 467 0.94 -31.38 -14.83
CA GLY A 467 -0.23 -32.04 -15.41
C GLY A 467 -1.58 -31.64 -14.80
N SER A 468 -1.62 -31.06 -13.60
CA SER A 468 -2.91 -30.60 -13.03
C SER A 468 -3.29 -29.22 -13.59
N TRP A 469 -4.56 -29.05 -13.95
CA TRP A 469 -5.05 -27.79 -14.51
C TRP A 469 -4.88 -26.60 -13.58
N SER A 470 -5.18 -26.77 -12.28
CA SER A 470 -5.02 -25.70 -11.30
C SER A 470 -3.58 -25.22 -11.20
N GLU A 471 -2.60 -26.11 -11.36
CA GLU A 471 -1.19 -25.73 -11.36
C GLU A 471 -0.78 -25.06 -12.67
N ARG A 472 -1.32 -25.49 -13.81
CA ARG A 472 -1.10 -24.82 -15.11
C ARG A 472 -1.63 -23.39 -15.09
N GLN A 473 -2.78 -23.17 -14.48
CA GLN A 473 -3.35 -21.84 -14.29
C GLN A 473 -2.45 -20.97 -13.40
N LYS A 474 -2.04 -21.48 -12.22
CA LYS A 474 -1.14 -20.73 -11.33
C LYS A 474 0.19 -20.40 -12.02
N PHE A 475 0.72 -21.34 -12.79
CA PHE A 475 1.91 -21.11 -13.61
C PHE A 475 1.68 -20.00 -14.64
N LEU A 476 0.57 -20.03 -15.39
CA LEU A 476 0.24 -18.98 -16.35
C LEU A 476 0.08 -17.61 -15.67
N ASN A 477 -0.57 -17.54 -14.51
CA ASN A 477 -0.70 -16.30 -13.75
C ASN A 477 0.67 -15.74 -13.35
N THR A 478 1.57 -16.59 -12.86
CA THR A 478 2.97 -16.23 -12.55
C THR A 478 3.70 -15.72 -13.79
N VAL A 479 3.57 -16.42 -14.92
CA VAL A 479 4.13 -15.98 -16.20
C VAL A 479 3.58 -14.60 -16.52
N TYR A 480 2.28 -14.39 -16.42
CA TYR A 480 1.67 -13.10 -16.73
C TYR A 480 2.15 -11.96 -15.83
N GLU A 481 2.12 -12.15 -14.51
CA GLU A 481 2.58 -11.17 -13.52
C GLU A 481 4.02 -10.74 -13.81
N ARG A 482 4.91 -11.69 -14.09
CA ARG A 482 6.31 -11.38 -14.40
C ARG A 482 6.51 -10.83 -15.81
N PHE A 483 5.69 -11.24 -16.79
CA PHE A 483 5.84 -10.85 -18.19
C PHE A 483 5.28 -9.45 -18.46
N PHE A 484 4.07 -9.10 -18.02
CA PHE A 484 3.40 -7.89 -18.50
C PHE A 484 3.62 -6.64 -17.64
N GLN A 485 4.15 -6.77 -16.42
CA GLN A 485 4.53 -5.62 -15.59
C GLN A 485 5.53 -4.67 -16.31
N GLY A 486 6.35 -5.18 -17.23
CA GLY A 486 7.29 -4.36 -18.02
C GLY A 486 6.70 -3.69 -19.27
N PHE A 487 5.56 -4.17 -19.79
CA PHE A 487 5.03 -3.72 -21.09
C PHE A 487 4.18 -2.44 -21.00
N SER A 488 3.35 -2.33 -19.97
CA SER A 488 2.53 -1.14 -19.75
C SER A 488 2.40 -0.86 -18.26
N ILE A 489 3.41 -0.20 -17.69
CA ILE A 489 3.45 0.20 -16.27
C ILE A 489 2.21 1.05 -15.94
N LYS A 490 1.80 1.95 -16.85
CA LYS A 490 0.61 2.81 -16.68
C LYS A 490 -0.72 2.03 -16.71
N GLN A 491 -0.81 0.93 -17.45
CA GLN A 491 -2.00 0.08 -17.46
C GLN A 491 -2.01 -1.00 -16.39
N ALA A 492 -0.84 -1.51 -15.98
CA ALA A 492 -0.73 -2.47 -14.89
C ALA A 492 -1.28 -1.89 -13.57
N ASP A 493 -0.99 -0.61 -13.29
CA ASP A 493 -1.54 0.12 -12.14
C ASP A 493 -3.05 0.42 -12.26
N THR A 494 -3.60 0.55 -13.48
CA THR A 494 -5.03 0.82 -13.68
C THR A 494 -5.91 -0.42 -13.78
N HIS A 495 -5.37 -1.55 -14.24
CA HIS A 495 -6.16 -2.77 -14.47
C HIS A 495 -6.18 -3.71 -13.27
N GLY A 496 -5.33 -3.48 -12.26
CA GLY A 496 -5.47 -4.05 -10.91
C GLY A 496 -6.02 -5.47 -10.89
N ILE A 497 -5.37 -6.41 -11.60
CA ILE A 497 -5.77 -7.82 -11.60
C ILE A 497 -5.43 -8.36 -10.21
N VAL A 498 -6.33 -8.13 -9.27
CA VAL A 498 -6.23 -8.59 -7.89
C VAL A 498 -6.92 -9.95 -7.85
N TYR A 499 -6.12 -11.02 -7.82
CA TYR A 499 -6.65 -12.37 -7.66
C TYR A 499 -7.38 -12.49 -6.33
N THR A 500 -8.65 -12.89 -6.41
CA THR A 500 -9.46 -13.08 -5.20
C THR A 500 -8.99 -14.32 -4.44
N PRO A 501 -8.58 -14.20 -3.15
CA PRO A 501 -8.23 -15.35 -2.32
C PRO A 501 -9.33 -16.40 -2.32
N GLN A 502 -8.96 -17.68 -2.40
CA GLN A 502 -9.92 -18.78 -2.53
C GLN A 502 -10.86 -18.85 -1.32
N GLU A 503 -10.36 -18.53 -0.13
CA GLU A 503 -11.11 -18.54 1.12
C GLU A 503 -12.27 -17.52 1.10
N ILE A 504 -12.07 -16.37 0.44
CA ILE A 504 -13.14 -15.38 0.23
C ILE A 504 -14.18 -15.92 -0.75
N VAL A 505 -13.73 -16.50 -1.87
CA VAL A 505 -14.62 -17.08 -2.89
C VAL A 505 -15.47 -18.21 -2.29
N ASP A 506 -14.83 -19.13 -1.56
CA ASP A 506 -15.49 -20.26 -0.90
C ASP A 506 -16.54 -19.79 0.12
N PHE A 507 -16.17 -18.83 0.97
CA PHE A 507 -17.05 -18.28 1.99
C PHE A 507 -18.26 -17.56 1.36
N MET A 508 -18.04 -16.74 0.34
CA MET A 508 -19.11 -16.01 -0.35
C MET A 508 -20.08 -16.95 -1.07
N CYS A 509 -19.57 -17.93 -1.81
CA CYS A 509 -20.42 -18.92 -2.50
C CYS A 509 -21.21 -19.80 -1.52
N ALA A 510 -20.58 -20.25 -0.43
CA ALA A 510 -21.27 -20.99 0.63
C ALA A 510 -22.35 -20.16 1.32
N SER A 511 -22.09 -18.87 1.50
CA SER A 511 -23.05 -17.95 2.11
C SER A 511 -24.26 -17.68 1.23
N VAL A 512 -24.06 -17.52 -0.08
CA VAL A 512 -25.16 -17.42 -1.05
C VAL A 512 -26.01 -18.71 -1.04
N GLU A 513 -25.37 -19.87 -1.04
CA GLU A 513 -26.06 -21.16 -0.97
C GLU A 513 -26.91 -21.29 0.31
N GLU A 514 -26.37 -20.87 1.46
CA GLU A 514 -27.10 -20.85 2.73
C GLU A 514 -28.28 -19.88 2.70
N VAL A 515 -28.11 -18.68 2.14
CA VAL A 515 -29.19 -17.70 2.00
C VAL A 515 -30.29 -18.20 1.07
N LEU A 516 -29.95 -18.81 -0.08
CA LEU A 516 -30.94 -19.40 -0.99
C LEU A 516 -31.81 -20.44 -0.26
N LYS A 517 -31.19 -21.24 0.60
CA LYS A 517 -31.88 -22.27 1.38
C LYS A 517 -32.73 -21.67 2.50
N THR A 518 -32.19 -20.75 3.28
CA THR A 518 -32.82 -20.25 4.51
C THR A 518 -33.86 -19.16 4.26
N GLU A 519 -33.61 -18.26 3.31
CA GLU A 519 -34.48 -17.12 3.02
C GLU A 519 -35.47 -17.40 1.90
N PHE A 520 -35.06 -18.17 0.87
CA PHE A 520 -35.87 -18.40 -0.33
C PHE A 520 -36.38 -19.83 -0.47
N ASN A 521 -36.01 -20.73 0.44
CA ASN A 521 -36.36 -22.16 0.41
C ASN A 521 -36.06 -22.81 -0.97
N THR A 522 -34.95 -22.42 -1.58
CA THR A 522 -34.46 -22.93 -2.87
C THR A 522 -33.01 -23.36 -2.76
N SER A 523 -32.38 -23.76 -3.87
CA SER A 523 -30.96 -24.11 -3.90
C SER A 523 -30.27 -23.52 -5.11
N LEU A 524 -28.94 -23.41 -5.03
CA LEU A 524 -28.08 -23.05 -6.16
C LEU A 524 -28.35 -23.89 -7.42
N SER A 525 -28.79 -25.12 -7.21
CA SER A 525 -28.95 -26.12 -8.26
C SER A 525 -30.31 -26.09 -8.94
N GLU A 526 -31.28 -25.33 -8.41
CA GLU A 526 -32.60 -25.26 -9.03
C GLU A 526 -32.55 -24.50 -10.39
N PRO A 527 -33.22 -25.02 -11.43
CA PRO A 527 -33.40 -24.29 -12.69
C PRO A 527 -34.05 -22.93 -12.46
N GLY A 528 -33.60 -21.90 -13.18
CA GLY A 528 -34.14 -20.54 -13.09
C GLY A 528 -33.55 -19.68 -11.97
N ILE A 529 -32.70 -20.25 -11.09
CA ILE A 529 -31.87 -19.46 -10.18
C ILE A 529 -30.67 -18.91 -10.96
N GLN A 530 -30.86 -17.78 -11.64
CA GLN A 530 -29.85 -17.19 -12.52
C GLN A 530 -28.86 -16.32 -11.75
N ILE A 531 -27.57 -16.54 -11.99
CA ILE A 531 -26.45 -15.98 -11.22
C ILE A 531 -25.50 -15.27 -12.16
N LEU A 532 -25.11 -14.04 -11.78
CA LEU A 532 -24.21 -13.21 -12.55
C LEU A 532 -23.01 -12.77 -11.71
N ASP A 533 -21.82 -13.00 -12.27
CA ASP A 533 -20.59 -12.36 -11.83
C ASP A 533 -20.23 -11.18 -12.75
N PRO A 534 -20.49 -9.93 -12.34
CA PRO A 534 -20.39 -8.76 -13.21
C PRO A 534 -18.95 -8.29 -13.47
N ALA A 535 -17.96 -8.85 -12.77
CA ALA A 535 -16.55 -8.51 -12.89
C ALA A 535 -15.71 -9.74 -12.53
N THR A 536 -15.69 -10.72 -13.43
CA THR A 536 -15.33 -12.09 -13.07
C THR A 536 -13.83 -12.34 -12.91
N GLY A 537 -12.99 -11.45 -13.46
CA GLY A 537 -11.55 -11.64 -13.47
C GLY A 537 -11.20 -12.97 -14.10
N THR A 538 -10.67 -13.90 -13.32
CA THR A 538 -10.31 -15.25 -13.78
C THR A 538 -11.40 -16.31 -13.65
N GLY A 539 -12.65 -15.92 -13.35
CA GLY A 539 -13.80 -16.83 -13.31
C GLY A 539 -13.96 -17.61 -11.99
N ASN A 540 -13.22 -17.27 -10.93
CA ASN A 540 -13.13 -18.10 -9.72
C ASN A 540 -14.49 -18.32 -9.02
N PHE A 541 -15.36 -17.31 -9.01
CA PHE A 541 -16.71 -17.46 -8.44
C PHE A 541 -17.53 -18.48 -9.25
N ILE A 542 -17.58 -18.36 -10.58
CA ILE A 542 -18.32 -19.29 -11.45
C ILE A 542 -17.77 -20.71 -11.32
N VAL A 543 -16.45 -20.89 -11.33
CA VAL A 543 -15.79 -22.19 -11.10
C VAL A 543 -16.23 -22.79 -9.76
N ASN A 544 -16.28 -21.99 -8.69
CA ASN A 544 -16.70 -22.46 -7.38
C ASN A 544 -18.19 -22.87 -7.36
N LEU A 545 -19.06 -22.09 -8.01
CA LEU A 545 -20.48 -22.42 -8.12
C LEU A 545 -20.69 -23.70 -8.92
N ILE A 546 -19.95 -23.89 -10.02
CA ILE A 546 -19.97 -25.14 -10.78
C ILE A 546 -19.65 -26.32 -9.88
N LYS A 547 -18.60 -26.25 -9.05
CA LYS A 547 -18.23 -27.34 -8.12
C LYS A 547 -19.36 -27.75 -7.16
N ARG A 548 -20.19 -26.79 -6.75
CA ARG A 548 -21.29 -26.99 -5.79
C ARG A 548 -22.56 -27.58 -6.42
N ILE A 549 -22.76 -27.41 -7.73
CA ILE A 549 -23.96 -27.91 -8.42
C ILE A 549 -23.85 -29.43 -8.66
N PRO A 550 -24.86 -30.26 -8.39
CA PRO A 550 -24.85 -31.69 -8.74
C PRO A 550 -24.77 -31.93 -10.25
N ARG A 551 -24.03 -32.98 -10.66
CA ARG A 551 -23.84 -33.34 -12.08
C ARG A 551 -25.16 -33.47 -12.85
N SER A 552 -26.22 -33.96 -12.22
CA SER A 552 -27.54 -34.13 -12.82
C SER A 552 -28.22 -32.82 -13.26
N LYS A 553 -27.87 -31.68 -12.62
CA LYS A 553 -28.42 -30.36 -12.94
C LYS A 553 -27.40 -29.44 -13.61
N LEU A 554 -26.11 -29.79 -13.56
CA LEU A 554 -25.02 -28.93 -14.01
C LEU A 554 -25.13 -28.51 -15.49
N LYS A 555 -25.45 -29.43 -16.41
CA LYS A 555 -25.58 -29.09 -17.85
C LYS A 555 -26.57 -27.95 -18.09
N HIS A 556 -27.76 -28.03 -17.48
CA HIS A 556 -28.76 -26.95 -17.56
C HIS A 556 -28.25 -25.64 -16.95
N LYS A 557 -27.71 -25.70 -15.72
CA LYS A 557 -27.20 -24.51 -15.02
C LYS A 557 -26.12 -23.80 -15.83
N TYR A 558 -25.17 -24.57 -16.36
CA TYR A 558 -24.05 -24.09 -17.15
C TYR A 558 -24.49 -23.40 -18.45
N MET A 559 -25.52 -23.93 -19.13
CA MET A 559 -26.00 -23.37 -20.40
C MET A 559 -26.96 -22.18 -20.24
N HIS A 560 -27.72 -22.11 -19.14
CA HIS A 560 -28.87 -21.20 -19.07
C HIS A 560 -28.93 -20.29 -17.83
N ASP A 561 -28.17 -20.60 -16.77
CA ASP A 561 -28.34 -19.92 -15.49
C ASP A 561 -27.05 -19.30 -14.90
N LEU A 562 -25.88 -19.54 -15.51
CA LEU A 562 -24.62 -18.96 -15.05
C LEU A 562 -24.11 -17.95 -16.08
N PHE A 563 -23.81 -16.74 -15.62
CA PHE A 563 -23.35 -15.63 -16.45
C PHE A 563 -22.16 -14.93 -15.82
N CYS A 564 -21.22 -14.43 -16.63
CA CYS A 564 -20.15 -13.59 -16.13
C CYS A 564 -19.58 -12.63 -17.18
N ASN A 565 -19.11 -11.48 -16.72
CA ASN A 565 -18.62 -10.40 -17.57
C ASN A 565 -17.17 -10.06 -17.23
N GLU A 566 -16.40 -9.73 -18.26
CA GLU A 566 -15.03 -9.24 -18.11
C GLU A 566 -14.70 -8.20 -19.18
N ILE A 567 -14.04 -7.11 -18.77
CA ILE A 567 -13.67 -5.98 -19.64
C ILE A 567 -12.25 -6.15 -20.20
N THR A 568 -11.40 -6.92 -19.52
CA THR A 568 -10.00 -7.11 -19.88
C THR A 568 -9.79 -8.41 -20.67
N LEU A 569 -9.07 -8.32 -21.79
CA LEU A 569 -8.95 -9.43 -22.74
C LEU A 569 -8.38 -10.70 -22.11
N LEU A 570 -7.34 -10.54 -21.29
CA LEU A 570 -6.62 -11.69 -20.76
C LEU A 570 -7.38 -12.40 -19.62
N PRO A 571 -7.85 -11.70 -18.56
CA PRO A 571 -8.75 -12.30 -17.59
C PRO A 571 -9.97 -12.98 -18.25
N TYR A 572 -10.53 -12.39 -19.32
CA TYR A 572 -11.61 -13.02 -20.09
C TYR A 572 -11.20 -14.40 -20.67
N TYR A 573 -10.01 -14.51 -21.27
CA TYR A 573 -9.49 -15.80 -21.75
C TYR A 573 -9.30 -16.81 -20.62
N ILE A 574 -8.73 -16.38 -19.50
CA ILE A 574 -8.47 -17.24 -18.35
C ILE A 574 -9.79 -17.72 -17.74
N ALA A 575 -10.80 -16.84 -17.62
CA ALA A 575 -12.13 -17.18 -17.13
C ALA A 575 -12.81 -18.24 -18.02
N SER A 576 -12.85 -18.01 -19.34
CA SER A 576 -13.41 -18.97 -20.31
C SER A 576 -12.74 -20.35 -20.18
N LEU A 577 -11.41 -20.38 -20.16
CA LEU A 577 -10.65 -21.63 -20.00
C LEU A 577 -10.95 -22.35 -18.68
N ASN A 578 -10.94 -21.62 -17.56
CA ASN A 578 -11.17 -22.22 -16.25
C ASN A 578 -12.58 -22.79 -16.09
N ILE A 579 -13.58 -22.04 -16.56
CA ILE A 579 -14.99 -22.42 -16.46
C ILE A 579 -15.27 -23.65 -17.33
N GLU A 580 -14.81 -23.62 -18.59
CA GLU A 580 -14.97 -24.75 -19.52
C GLU A 580 -14.22 -25.99 -19.04
N HIS A 581 -13.02 -25.83 -18.49
CA HIS A 581 -12.26 -26.96 -17.97
C HIS A 581 -12.92 -27.56 -16.73
N GLU A 582 -13.38 -26.75 -15.77
CA GLU A 582 -14.08 -27.27 -14.59
C GLU A 582 -15.36 -28.04 -15.00
N TYR A 583 -16.11 -27.54 -15.99
CA TYR A 583 -17.24 -28.26 -16.53
C TYR A 583 -16.83 -29.59 -17.15
N TYR A 584 -15.82 -29.59 -18.02
CA TYR A 584 -15.27 -30.81 -18.63
C TYR A 584 -14.79 -31.81 -17.58
N ASP A 585 -14.11 -31.35 -16.54
CA ASP A 585 -13.62 -32.22 -15.47
C ASP A 585 -14.74 -32.92 -14.72
N ARG A 586 -15.87 -32.24 -14.52
CA ARG A 586 -17.04 -32.80 -13.83
C ARG A 586 -17.93 -33.63 -14.75
N MET A 587 -18.08 -33.25 -16.02
CA MET A 587 -19.02 -33.91 -16.94
C MET A 587 -18.36 -34.96 -17.84
N LYS A 588 -17.05 -34.85 -18.09
CA LYS A 588 -16.27 -35.59 -19.09
C LYS A 588 -16.77 -35.40 -20.53
N GLU A 589 -17.51 -34.32 -20.74
CA GLU A 589 -18.03 -33.84 -22.02
C GLU A 589 -17.63 -32.37 -22.13
N TYR A 590 -17.07 -31.98 -23.27
CA TYR A 590 -16.71 -30.58 -23.52
C TYR A 590 -17.94 -29.83 -24.03
N GLU A 591 -18.22 -28.68 -23.42
CA GLU A 591 -19.23 -27.73 -23.87
C GLU A 591 -18.66 -26.31 -23.71
N PRO A 592 -18.73 -25.44 -24.74
CA PRO A 592 -18.28 -24.06 -24.60
C PRO A 592 -19.14 -23.32 -23.58
N PHE A 593 -18.54 -22.42 -22.79
CA PHE A 593 -19.30 -21.61 -21.86
C PHE A 593 -19.88 -20.40 -22.58
N GLU A 594 -21.18 -20.44 -22.88
CA GLU A 594 -21.87 -19.33 -23.56
C GLU A 594 -22.26 -18.19 -22.62
N GLY A 595 -22.19 -18.41 -21.30
CA GLY A 595 -22.49 -17.39 -20.29
C GLY A 595 -21.40 -16.35 -20.06
N VAL A 596 -20.22 -16.47 -20.69
CA VAL A 596 -19.13 -15.48 -20.56
C VAL A 596 -19.21 -14.40 -21.64
N CYS A 597 -19.31 -13.16 -21.21
CA CYS A 597 -19.39 -11.96 -22.05
C CYS A 597 -18.10 -11.14 -21.96
N PHE A 598 -17.58 -10.72 -23.11
CA PHE A 598 -16.53 -9.71 -23.17
C PHE A 598 -17.20 -8.33 -23.24
N ALA A 599 -17.42 -7.73 -22.08
CA ALA A 599 -18.25 -6.53 -21.95
C ALA A 599 -17.90 -5.69 -20.72
N ASP A 600 -18.11 -4.38 -20.81
CA ASP A 600 -18.15 -3.50 -19.64
C ASP A 600 -19.57 -3.50 -19.05
N THR A 601 -19.73 -4.16 -17.91
CA THR A 601 -21.01 -4.29 -17.20
C THR A 601 -21.70 -2.94 -16.94
N LEU A 602 -20.95 -1.89 -16.62
CA LEU A 602 -21.52 -0.58 -16.34
C LEU A 602 -21.97 0.13 -17.62
N GLU A 603 -21.30 -0.12 -18.76
CA GLU A 603 -21.70 0.40 -20.08
C GLU A 603 -22.92 -0.34 -20.63
N LEU A 604 -23.08 -1.64 -20.35
CA LEU A 604 -24.26 -2.41 -20.76
C LEU A 604 -25.58 -1.81 -20.25
N ALA A 605 -25.55 -1.05 -19.15
CA ALA A 605 -26.70 -0.35 -18.59
C ALA A 605 -27.12 0.90 -19.38
N GLU A 606 -26.27 1.43 -20.27
CA GLU A 606 -26.52 2.66 -21.03
C GLU A 606 -27.48 2.47 -22.22
N GLY A 607 -27.89 1.22 -22.52
CA GLY A 607 -28.96 0.90 -23.48
C GLY A 607 -28.66 1.17 -24.96
N GLN A 608 -27.51 1.75 -25.29
CA GLN A 608 -27.07 1.98 -26.68
C GLN A 608 -26.09 0.89 -27.12
N GLN A 609 -26.60 -0.16 -27.76
CA GLN A 609 -25.79 -0.90 -28.72
C GLN A 609 -26.39 -0.70 -30.11
N LEU A 610 -25.58 -0.16 -31.01
CA LEU A 610 -25.85 -0.23 -32.45
C LEU A 610 -25.92 -1.71 -32.85
N PRO A 611 -26.72 -2.09 -33.86
CA PRO A 611 -26.78 -3.46 -34.35
C PRO A 611 -25.37 -3.97 -34.67
N LEU A 612 -24.97 -5.07 -34.04
CA LEU A 612 -23.60 -5.57 -34.08
C LEU A 612 -23.26 -6.27 -35.40
N PHE A 613 -21.98 -6.19 -35.79
CA PHE A 613 -21.39 -6.95 -36.91
C PHE A 613 -20.81 -8.31 -36.48
N VAL A 614 -20.70 -8.60 -35.17
CA VAL A 614 -20.29 -9.92 -34.64
C VAL A 614 -21.44 -10.52 -33.84
N GLU A 615 -22.19 -11.41 -34.49
CA GLU A 615 -23.47 -11.96 -34.01
C GLU A 615 -23.32 -12.67 -32.65
N GLN A 616 -22.26 -13.44 -32.45
CA GLN A 616 -22.14 -14.35 -31.29
C GLN A 616 -21.91 -13.67 -29.93
N ASN A 617 -20.95 -12.74 -29.76
CA ASN A 617 -20.78 -12.05 -28.46
C ASN A 617 -21.98 -11.17 -28.12
N THR A 618 -22.63 -10.63 -29.16
CA THR A 618 -23.87 -9.87 -29.05
C THR A 618 -25.00 -10.71 -28.51
N GLU A 619 -25.19 -11.91 -29.06
CA GLU A 619 -26.20 -12.86 -28.60
C GLU A 619 -25.96 -13.24 -27.15
N ARG A 620 -24.70 -13.47 -26.73
CA ARG A 620 -24.37 -13.73 -25.32
C ARG A 620 -24.75 -12.58 -24.40
N VAL A 621 -24.39 -11.36 -24.75
CA VAL A 621 -24.75 -10.15 -23.99
C VAL A 621 -26.28 -9.94 -23.95
N GLN A 622 -26.98 -10.21 -25.06
CA GLN A 622 -28.43 -10.10 -25.12
C GLN A 622 -29.10 -11.17 -24.25
N HIS A 623 -28.62 -12.41 -24.31
CA HIS A 623 -29.09 -13.51 -23.46
C HIS A 623 -28.89 -13.21 -21.97
N GLU A 624 -27.73 -12.67 -21.59
CA GLU A 624 -27.48 -12.18 -20.23
C GLU A 624 -28.43 -11.04 -19.84
N LYS A 625 -28.70 -10.06 -20.71
CA LYS A 625 -29.63 -8.96 -20.43
C LYS A 625 -31.06 -9.46 -20.21
N ASP A 626 -31.49 -10.42 -21.01
CA ASP A 626 -32.83 -11.02 -20.91
C ASP A 626 -32.97 -11.92 -19.67
N ALA A 627 -31.84 -12.42 -19.14
CA ALA A 627 -31.82 -13.22 -17.92
C ALA A 627 -32.42 -12.46 -16.72
N GLN A 628 -33.28 -13.16 -16.02
CA GLN A 628 -33.92 -12.79 -14.78
C GLN A 628 -32.99 -13.05 -13.59
N ILE A 629 -31.83 -12.39 -13.56
CA ILE A 629 -30.81 -12.53 -12.50
C ILE A 629 -31.43 -12.37 -11.11
N MET A 630 -31.17 -13.37 -10.26
CA MET A 630 -31.58 -13.42 -8.84
C MET A 630 -30.38 -13.23 -7.90
N VAL A 631 -29.18 -13.65 -8.32
CA VAL A 631 -27.96 -13.51 -7.52
C VAL A 631 -26.90 -12.75 -8.31
N VAL A 632 -26.39 -11.68 -7.71
CA VAL A 632 -25.18 -11.00 -8.18
C VAL A 632 -24.06 -11.27 -7.19
N ILE A 633 -22.94 -11.84 -7.64
CA ILE A 633 -21.80 -12.20 -6.78
C ILE A 633 -20.49 -11.78 -7.44
N GLY A 634 -19.53 -11.23 -6.69
CA GLY A 634 -18.22 -10.94 -7.29
C GLY A 634 -17.32 -10.01 -6.49
N ASN A 635 -16.19 -9.66 -7.11
CA ASN A 635 -15.18 -8.73 -6.60
C ASN A 635 -15.03 -7.55 -7.57
N PRO A 636 -15.84 -6.48 -7.44
CA PRO A 636 -15.75 -5.32 -8.31
C PRO A 636 -14.41 -4.57 -8.15
N PRO A 637 -13.94 -3.87 -9.19
CA PRO A 637 -12.66 -3.16 -9.15
C PRO A 637 -12.60 -2.03 -8.11
N TYR A 638 -11.42 -1.86 -7.51
CA TYR A 638 -11.11 -0.84 -6.50
C TYR A 638 -10.34 0.33 -7.14
N ASN A 639 -10.98 1.17 -7.95
CA ASN A 639 -10.28 2.36 -8.44
C ASN A 639 -10.43 3.53 -7.46
N VAL A 640 -9.39 3.75 -6.65
CA VAL A 640 -9.20 5.01 -5.93
C VAL A 640 -8.67 5.98 -6.98
N GLY A 641 -9.49 6.93 -7.44
CA GLY A 641 -9.16 7.80 -8.58
C GLY A 641 -7.80 8.53 -8.45
N GLN A 642 -7.39 9.22 -9.52
CA GLN A 642 -6.08 9.91 -9.60
C GLN A 642 -5.67 10.67 -8.32
N VAL A 643 -4.41 10.52 -7.91
CA VAL A 643 -3.84 11.21 -6.75
C VAL A 643 -3.48 12.65 -7.10
N ASN A 644 -3.04 12.89 -8.34
CA ASN A 644 -2.68 14.19 -8.87
C ASN A 644 -3.39 14.44 -10.22
N GLU A 645 -3.84 15.67 -10.48
CA GLU A 645 -4.47 16.04 -11.76
C GLU A 645 -3.53 15.83 -12.95
N ASN A 646 -2.22 15.92 -12.74
CA ASN A 646 -1.21 15.67 -13.75
C ASN A 646 -0.96 14.16 -14.01
N ASP A 647 -1.63 13.26 -13.30
CA ASP A 647 -1.60 11.82 -13.61
C ASP A 647 -2.53 11.51 -14.81
N ASN A 648 -3.48 12.42 -15.08
CA ASN A 648 -4.46 12.33 -16.17
C ASN A 648 -5.18 10.97 -16.25
N ASN A 649 -5.54 10.43 -15.08
CA ASN A 649 -6.11 9.08 -14.92
C ASN A 649 -7.47 9.14 -14.20
N LYS A 650 -8.40 9.90 -14.79
CA LYS A 650 -9.72 10.13 -14.20
C LYS A 650 -10.59 8.87 -14.29
N ASN A 651 -11.38 8.63 -13.23
CA ASN A 651 -12.41 7.59 -13.27
C ASN A 651 -13.35 7.80 -14.46
N ARG A 652 -13.64 6.72 -15.17
CA ARG A 652 -14.58 6.74 -16.29
C ARG A 652 -15.99 7.13 -15.81
N LYS A 653 -16.64 7.98 -16.61
CA LYS A 653 -18.03 8.39 -16.40
C LYS A 653 -18.97 7.38 -17.06
N TYR A 654 -20.05 7.06 -16.37
CA TYR A 654 -21.13 6.19 -16.86
C TYR A 654 -22.45 6.94 -16.66
N PRO A 655 -22.94 7.67 -17.68
CA PRO A 655 -24.03 8.64 -17.52
C PRO A 655 -25.27 8.12 -16.78
N VAL A 656 -25.78 6.94 -17.12
CA VAL A 656 -26.96 6.33 -16.49
C VAL A 656 -26.66 5.95 -15.06
N ILE A 657 -25.58 5.20 -14.78
CA ILE A 657 -25.27 4.78 -13.40
C ILE A 657 -24.87 5.98 -12.52
N ASP A 658 -24.13 6.93 -13.06
CA ASP A 658 -23.79 8.18 -12.37
C ASP A 658 -25.07 9.01 -12.10
N GLN A 659 -26.05 9.01 -13.01
CA GLN A 659 -27.36 9.63 -12.77
C GLN A 659 -28.13 8.89 -11.66
N ARG A 660 -28.15 7.56 -11.67
CA ARG A 660 -28.80 6.75 -10.62
C ARG A 660 -28.18 7.03 -9.25
N ILE A 661 -26.85 7.08 -9.15
CA ILE A 661 -26.14 7.46 -7.92
C ILE A 661 -26.51 8.89 -7.50
N ARG A 662 -26.57 9.83 -8.47
CA ARG A 662 -26.96 11.22 -8.20
C ARG A 662 -28.36 11.32 -7.61
N GLU A 663 -29.32 10.61 -8.19
CA GLU A 663 -30.74 10.64 -7.80
C GLU A 663 -31.04 9.88 -6.51
N THR A 664 -30.19 8.91 -6.14
CA THR A 664 -30.34 8.08 -4.95
C THR A 664 -29.36 8.49 -3.85
N TYR A 665 -28.13 7.98 -3.89
CA TYR A 665 -27.12 8.11 -2.84
C TYR A 665 -26.72 9.57 -2.62
N ALA A 666 -26.33 10.29 -3.68
CA ALA A 666 -25.81 11.66 -3.54
C ALA A 666 -26.89 12.67 -3.11
N LYS A 667 -28.12 12.53 -3.64
CA LYS A 667 -29.26 13.38 -3.25
C LYS A 667 -29.66 13.20 -1.78
N SER A 668 -29.54 11.98 -1.26
CA SER A 668 -29.83 11.68 0.16
C SER A 668 -28.67 11.98 1.10
N SER A 669 -27.46 12.22 0.59
CA SER A 669 -26.28 12.48 1.41
C SER A 669 -26.25 13.91 1.94
N LYS A 670 -25.86 14.07 3.21
CA LYS A 670 -25.64 15.38 3.84
C LYS A 670 -24.21 15.89 3.63
N ALA A 671 -23.31 15.10 3.05
CA ALA A 671 -21.94 15.51 2.79
C ALA A 671 -21.87 16.68 1.79
N THR A 672 -20.79 17.47 1.90
CA THR A 672 -20.53 18.58 0.97
C THR A 672 -19.90 18.07 -0.33
N LEU A 673 -19.04 17.04 -0.23
CA LEU A 673 -18.33 16.44 -1.34
C LEU A 673 -18.78 14.99 -1.55
N ASN A 674 -19.43 14.73 -2.67
CA ASN A 674 -20.01 13.43 -3.02
C ASN A 674 -19.18 12.66 -4.05
N THR A 675 -17.93 13.06 -4.32
CA THR A 675 -17.09 12.46 -5.37
C THR A 675 -16.82 10.98 -5.13
N LYS A 676 -16.62 10.58 -3.87
CA LYS A 676 -16.38 9.17 -3.47
C LYS A 676 -17.56 8.24 -3.77
N LEU A 677 -18.79 8.76 -3.90
CA LEU A 677 -19.94 7.96 -4.30
C LEU A 677 -19.85 7.46 -5.75
N TYR A 678 -18.92 8.00 -6.55
CA TYR A 678 -18.69 7.60 -7.94
C TYR A 678 -17.47 6.68 -8.08
N ASP A 679 -16.96 6.13 -6.99
CA ASP A 679 -15.97 5.04 -7.03
C ASP A 679 -16.58 3.79 -7.66
N ALA A 680 -15.75 2.99 -8.34
CA ALA A 680 -16.22 1.86 -9.15
C ALA A 680 -17.06 0.86 -8.34
N TYR A 681 -16.63 0.45 -7.15
CA TYR A 681 -17.39 -0.49 -6.33
C TYR A 681 -18.80 0.02 -5.95
N VAL A 682 -18.98 1.35 -5.78
CA VAL A 682 -20.29 1.96 -5.52
C VAL A 682 -21.17 1.88 -6.76
N LYS A 683 -20.60 2.11 -7.94
CA LYS A 683 -21.30 1.91 -9.22
C LYS A 683 -21.78 0.48 -9.37
N PHE A 684 -20.96 -0.50 -9.01
CA PHE A 684 -21.35 -1.92 -9.01
C PHE A 684 -22.46 -2.24 -8.01
N PHE A 685 -22.44 -1.69 -6.77
CA PHE A 685 -23.55 -1.85 -5.84
C PHE A 685 -24.86 -1.27 -6.39
N ARG A 686 -24.81 -0.04 -6.93
CA ARG A 686 -26.01 0.61 -7.50
C ARG A 686 -26.53 -0.15 -8.71
N TRP A 687 -25.63 -0.53 -9.62
CA TRP A 687 -25.93 -1.33 -10.80
C TRP A 687 -26.54 -2.68 -10.42
N ALA A 688 -25.92 -3.42 -9.48
CA ALA A 688 -26.40 -4.73 -9.06
C ALA A 688 -27.79 -4.64 -8.41
N THR A 689 -28.04 -3.59 -7.63
CA THR A 689 -29.36 -3.35 -7.02
C THR A 689 -30.42 -3.05 -8.07
N ASP A 690 -30.07 -2.27 -9.09
CA ASP A 690 -30.95 -1.96 -10.22
C ASP A 690 -31.16 -3.19 -11.13
N ARG A 691 -30.14 -4.06 -11.29
CA ARG A 691 -30.17 -5.29 -12.10
C ARG A 691 -31.18 -6.32 -11.59
N LEU A 692 -31.44 -6.33 -10.28
CA LEU A 692 -32.51 -7.12 -9.66
C LEU A 692 -33.91 -6.62 -10.07
N GLN A 693 -34.06 -5.41 -10.61
CA GLN A 693 -35.34 -4.85 -11.10
C GLN A 693 -36.48 -4.94 -10.06
N ASN A 694 -36.18 -4.62 -8.79
CA ASN A 694 -37.10 -4.75 -7.64
C ASN A 694 -37.57 -6.18 -7.32
N ARG A 695 -37.09 -7.20 -8.02
CA ARG A 695 -37.36 -8.62 -7.72
C ARG A 695 -36.54 -9.07 -6.51
N ASP A 696 -37.03 -10.13 -5.87
CA ASP A 696 -36.35 -10.80 -4.78
C ASP A 696 -35.02 -11.39 -5.24
N GLY A 697 -33.99 -11.30 -4.40
CA GLY A 697 -32.64 -11.68 -4.79
C GLY A 697 -31.56 -11.33 -3.78
N ILE A 698 -30.31 -11.61 -4.18
CA ILE A 698 -29.12 -11.54 -3.34
C ILE A 698 -28.03 -10.74 -4.08
N ILE A 699 -27.38 -9.83 -3.37
CA ILE A 699 -26.13 -9.20 -3.79
C ILE A 699 -25.04 -9.59 -2.80
N CYS A 700 -23.99 -10.26 -3.27
CA CYS A 700 -22.86 -10.71 -2.47
C CYS A 700 -21.55 -10.16 -3.05
N LEU A 701 -21.05 -9.05 -2.52
CA LEU A 701 -19.84 -8.38 -3.04
C LEU A 701 -18.78 -8.26 -1.95
N VAL A 702 -17.52 -8.54 -2.32
CA VAL A 702 -16.36 -8.08 -1.55
C VAL A 702 -15.98 -6.68 -2.04
N SER A 703 -15.82 -5.73 -1.12
CA SER A 703 -15.72 -4.31 -1.47
C SER A 703 -14.95 -3.49 -0.43
N ASN A 704 -14.66 -2.22 -0.75
CA ASN A 704 -14.01 -1.28 0.16
C ASN A 704 -14.96 -0.88 1.31
N ASN A 705 -14.48 -0.90 2.56
CA ASN A 705 -15.28 -0.57 3.75
C ASN A 705 -15.59 0.92 3.93
N SER A 706 -15.16 1.79 3.03
CA SER A 706 -15.38 3.24 3.19
C SER A 706 -16.85 3.64 3.34
N PHE A 707 -17.78 2.85 2.79
CA PHE A 707 -19.21 3.15 2.92
C PHE A 707 -19.81 2.83 4.29
N VAL A 708 -19.12 2.05 5.13
CA VAL A 708 -19.63 1.63 6.45
C VAL A 708 -19.70 2.82 7.41
N ASP A 709 -18.72 3.73 7.37
CA ASP A 709 -18.58 4.79 8.37
C ASP A 709 -18.38 6.20 7.80
N GLN A 710 -17.89 6.38 6.57
CA GLN A 710 -17.59 7.72 6.07
C GLN A 710 -18.86 8.53 5.75
N ILE A 711 -18.80 9.84 6.02
CA ILE A 711 -19.94 10.76 5.89
C ILE A 711 -20.51 10.84 4.47
N ALA A 712 -19.67 10.71 3.43
CA ALA A 712 -20.11 10.76 2.03
C ALA A 712 -21.09 9.63 1.64
N PHE A 713 -21.18 8.58 2.45
CA PHE A 713 -21.97 7.38 2.14
C PHE A 713 -23.22 7.24 3.02
N ASP A 714 -23.58 8.23 3.84
CA ASP A 714 -24.83 8.25 4.61
C ASP A 714 -26.06 8.03 3.72
N GLY A 715 -26.09 8.65 2.54
CA GLY A 715 -27.12 8.42 1.54
C GLY A 715 -27.10 6.99 0.99
N MET A 716 -25.93 6.39 0.74
CA MET A 716 -25.80 5.00 0.30
C MET A 716 -26.32 4.03 1.37
N ARG A 717 -25.88 4.20 2.63
CA ARG A 717 -26.34 3.39 3.78
C ARG A 717 -27.85 3.46 3.96
N LYS A 718 -28.44 4.66 3.86
CA LYS A 718 -29.90 4.84 3.88
C LYS A 718 -30.60 4.02 2.79
N HIS A 719 -30.14 4.13 1.54
CA HIS A 719 -30.77 3.44 0.41
C HIS A 719 -30.57 1.92 0.49
N LEU A 720 -29.41 1.42 0.95
CA LEU A 720 -29.23 -0.02 1.18
C LEU A 720 -30.27 -0.57 2.17
N LEU A 721 -30.50 0.12 3.29
CA LEU A 721 -31.51 -0.28 4.28
C LEU A 721 -32.95 -0.18 3.76
N GLN A 722 -33.19 0.63 2.73
CA GLN A 722 -34.49 0.71 2.06
C GLN A 722 -34.67 -0.42 1.04
N ASP A 723 -33.64 -0.63 0.21
CA ASP A 723 -33.62 -1.54 -0.94
C ASP A 723 -33.58 -3.02 -0.51
N PHE A 724 -33.05 -3.33 0.68
CA PHE A 724 -32.87 -4.70 1.17
C PHE A 724 -33.61 -4.94 2.49
N THR A 725 -34.05 -6.19 2.71
CA THR A 725 -34.66 -6.61 3.97
C THR A 725 -33.58 -6.94 4.99
N GLN A 726 -32.55 -7.70 4.58
CA GLN A 726 -31.44 -8.06 5.46
C GLN A 726 -30.10 -7.71 4.84
N ILE A 727 -29.18 -7.19 5.64
CA ILE A 727 -27.82 -6.86 5.23
C ILE A 727 -26.86 -7.49 6.23
N TYR A 728 -25.96 -8.34 5.75
CA TYR A 728 -24.85 -8.89 6.51
C TYR A 728 -23.56 -8.26 6.00
N HIS A 729 -22.77 -7.63 6.87
CA HIS A 729 -21.50 -7.02 6.51
C HIS A 729 -20.37 -7.52 7.42
N LEU A 730 -19.45 -8.28 6.84
CA LEU A 730 -18.23 -8.76 7.48
C LEU A 730 -17.06 -7.81 7.16
N ASP A 731 -16.65 -7.00 8.13
CA ASP A 731 -15.52 -6.08 8.04
C ASP A 731 -14.20 -6.84 8.33
N LEU A 732 -13.40 -7.04 7.27
CA LEU A 732 -12.09 -7.71 7.36
C LEU A 732 -10.94 -6.75 7.70
N HIS A 733 -11.20 -5.49 8.06
CA HIS A 733 -10.17 -4.48 8.37
C HIS A 733 -9.15 -4.29 7.24
N GLY A 734 -7.89 -3.96 7.57
CA GLY A 734 -6.78 -3.83 6.61
C GLY A 734 -6.60 -2.43 6.03
N ASN A 735 -7.17 -1.40 6.66
CA ASN A 735 -7.01 -0.01 6.22
C ASN A 735 -5.76 0.63 6.82
N VAL A 736 -4.63 0.52 6.11
CA VAL A 736 -3.33 1.09 6.51
C VAL A 736 -3.40 2.61 6.68
N ARG A 737 -4.26 3.29 5.92
CA ARG A 737 -4.42 4.76 6.00
C ARG A 737 -5.07 5.22 7.30
N LYS A 738 -5.87 4.36 7.96
CA LYS A 738 -6.48 4.65 9.27
C LYS A 738 -5.53 4.32 10.41
N ASN A 739 -4.69 3.29 10.25
CA ASN A 739 -3.76 2.87 11.29
C ASN A 739 -2.40 2.54 10.66
N PRO A 740 -1.44 3.49 10.69
CA PRO A 740 -0.10 3.25 10.16
C PRO A 740 0.66 2.12 10.89
N LYS A 741 0.23 1.71 12.10
CA LYS A 741 0.88 0.60 12.85
C LYS A 741 0.65 -0.77 12.22
N ILE A 742 -0.28 -0.91 11.27
CA ILE A 742 -0.50 -2.12 10.47
C ILE A 742 0.09 -1.96 9.05
N SER A 743 1.08 -1.08 8.88
CA SER A 743 1.75 -0.82 7.60
C SER A 743 2.32 -2.07 6.94
N GLY A 744 2.35 -2.06 5.60
CA GLY A 744 2.73 -3.20 4.77
C GLY A 744 1.52 -3.93 4.18
N THR A 745 1.76 -5.02 3.46
CA THR A 745 0.73 -5.81 2.77
C THR A 745 0.22 -6.99 3.61
N THR A 746 0.76 -7.18 4.82
CA THR A 746 0.57 -8.37 5.66
C THR A 746 -0.81 -8.46 6.31
N HIS A 747 -1.44 -7.33 6.60
CA HIS A 747 -2.73 -7.26 7.32
C HIS A 747 -3.94 -7.14 6.39
N ASN A 748 -3.74 -6.95 5.07
CA ASN A 748 -4.83 -6.84 4.11
C ASN A 748 -4.95 -8.13 3.29
N VAL A 749 -6.18 -8.65 3.12
CA VAL A 749 -6.41 -9.92 2.41
C VAL A 749 -5.95 -9.88 0.93
N PHE A 750 -5.94 -8.70 0.32
CA PHE A 750 -5.47 -8.46 -1.04
C PHE A 750 -4.08 -7.80 -1.10
N GLY A 751 -3.46 -7.51 0.05
CA GLY A 751 -2.19 -6.79 0.08
C GLY A 751 -2.28 -5.30 -0.32
N ILE A 752 -3.47 -4.69 -0.22
CA ILE A 752 -3.70 -3.28 -0.54
C ILE A 752 -3.88 -2.41 0.73
N GLN A 753 -3.89 -1.09 0.58
CA GLN A 753 -3.92 -0.14 1.71
C GLN A 753 -5.31 0.25 2.21
N VAL A 754 -6.39 -0.14 1.50
CA VAL A 754 -7.78 0.20 1.87
C VAL A 754 -8.43 -0.95 2.64
N GLY A 755 -9.31 -0.62 3.58
CA GLY A 755 -10.05 -1.64 4.33
C GLY A 755 -11.08 -2.36 3.45
N ILE A 756 -11.27 -3.65 3.69
CA ILE A 756 -12.08 -4.54 2.83
C ILE A 756 -13.11 -5.31 3.64
N GLY A 757 -14.27 -5.58 3.06
CA GLY A 757 -15.32 -6.34 3.70
C GLY A 757 -16.23 -7.04 2.70
N ILE A 758 -16.92 -8.08 3.20
CA ILE A 758 -17.87 -8.88 2.43
C ILE A 758 -19.28 -8.45 2.81
N THR A 759 -20.07 -8.02 1.84
CA THR A 759 -21.46 -7.60 2.03
C THR A 759 -22.40 -8.55 1.33
N ILE A 760 -23.35 -9.10 2.08
CA ILE A 760 -24.46 -9.91 1.57
C ILE A 760 -25.75 -9.17 1.86
N ALA A 761 -26.34 -8.58 0.83
CA ALA A 761 -27.58 -7.82 0.90
C ALA A 761 -28.71 -8.63 0.25
N ILE A 762 -29.79 -8.85 1.00
CA ILE A 762 -30.87 -9.77 0.67
C ILE A 762 -32.17 -8.97 0.54
N ARG A 763 -32.85 -9.15 -0.59
CA ARG A 763 -34.21 -8.64 -0.78
C ARG A 763 -35.16 -9.82 -0.85
N ASN A 764 -36.06 -9.89 0.11
CA ASN A 764 -37.09 -10.92 0.17
C ASN A 764 -38.43 -10.30 0.55
N SER A 765 -39.33 -10.14 -0.42
CA SER A 765 -40.65 -9.55 -0.27
C SER A 765 -41.55 -10.30 0.72
N GLN A 766 -41.28 -11.59 0.95
CA GLN A 766 -42.01 -12.43 1.90
C GLN A 766 -41.47 -12.31 3.34
N ASN A 767 -40.26 -11.77 3.52
CA ASN A 767 -39.66 -11.60 4.83
C ASN A 767 -40.01 -10.23 5.41
N ALA A 768 -40.87 -10.21 6.44
CA ALA A 768 -41.26 -8.99 7.14
C ALA A 768 -40.14 -8.43 8.05
N LYS A 769 -39.15 -9.25 8.41
CA LYS A 769 -38.05 -8.83 9.28
C LYS A 769 -37.04 -8.02 8.47
N ARG A 770 -36.72 -6.82 8.98
CA ARG A 770 -35.57 -6.04 8.50
C ARG A 770 -34.45 -6.10 9.53
N GLY A 771 -33.20 -6.23 9.06
CA GLY A 771 -32.04 -6.33 9.95
C GLY A 771 -30.74 -5.92 9.29
N LEU A 772 -29.86 -5.27 10.07
CA LEU A 772 -28.48 -4.97 9.72
C LEU A 772 -27.57 -5.74 10.67
N TYR A 773 -26.80 -6.66 10.12
CA TYR A 773 -25.92 -7.58 10.86
C TYR A 773 -24.48 -7.27 10.51
N TYR A 774 -23.66 -7.05 11.54
CA TYR A 774 -22.29 -6.62 11.39
C TYR A 774 -21.36 -7.49 12.23
N TYR A 775 -20.19 -7.78 11.67
CA TYR A 775 -19.10 -8.40 12.39
C TYR A 775 -17.78 -7.81 11.90
N ARG A 776 -16.87 -7.53 12.83
CA ARG A 776 -15.55 -6.97 12.54
C ARG A 776 -14.49 -7.88 13.10
N VAL A 777 -13.57 -8.32 12.25
CA VAL A 777 -12.41 -9.10 12.70
C VAL A 777 -11.45 -8.23 13.51
N PRO A 778 -10.63 -8.79 14.40
CA PRO A 778 -9.62 -8.01 15.13
C PRO A 778 -8.68 -7.23 14.20
N GLU A 779 -8.39 -5.98 14.55
CA GLU A 779 -7.68 -5.03 13.68
C GLU A 779 -6.26 -5.49 13.29
N LYS A 780 -5.55 -6.13 14.23
CA LYS A 780 -4.16 -6.59 14.06
C LYS A 780 -4.02 -7.97 13.40
N TRP A 781 -5.11 -8.59 12.95
CA TRP A 781 -5.03 -9.89 12.26
C TRP A 781 -4.32 -9.79 10.92
N THR A 782 -3.45 -10.75 10.66
CA THR A 782 -2.77 -10.92 9.37
C THR A 782 -3.73 -11.46 8.30
N LYS A 783 -3.29 -11.46 7.04
CA LYS A 783 -3.99 -12.10 5.94
C LYS A 783 -4.25 -13.60 6.21
N VAL A 784 -3.31 -14.29 6.85
CA VAL A 784 -3.41 -15.73 7.15
C VAL A 784 -4.45 -15.98 8.25
N ASP A 785 -4.49 -15.14 9.28
CA ASP A 785 -5.49 -15.24 10.35
C ASP A 785 -6.91 -15.04 9.78
N LYS A 786 -7.08 -14.04 8.92
CA LYS A 786 -8.36 -13.74 8.26
C LYS A 786 -8.80 -14.87 7.33
N ALA A 787 -7.88 -15.43 6.55
CA ALA A 787 -8.16 -16.59 5.69
C ALA A 787 -8.59 -17.80 6.53
N SER A 788 -7.86 -18.09 7.63
CA SER A 788 -8.17 -19.18 8.55
C SER A 788 -9.55 -19.01 9.19
N PHE A 789 -9.90 -17.78 9.60
CA PHE A 789 -11.23 -17.45 10.11
C PHE A 789 -12.34 -17.72 9.08
N LEU A 790 -12.17 -17.29 7.83
CA LEU A 790 -13.16 -17.55 6.78
C LEU A 790 -13.37 -19.05 6.53
N VAL A 791 -12.30 -19.84 6.55
CA VAL A 791 -12.35 -21.30 6.44
C VAL A 791 -13.06 -21.93 7.64
N GLU A 792 -12.74 -21.50 8.87
CA GLU A 792 -13.37 -22.00 10.10
C GLU A 792 -14.88 -21.73 10.11
N LYS A 793 -15.28 -20.49 9.77
CA LYS A 793 -16.70 -20.11 9.73
C LYS A 793 -17.43 -20.75 8.56
N GLY A 794 -16.78 -20.88 7.40
CA GLY A 794 -17.29 -21.55 6.20
C GLY A 794 -18.43 -20.83 5.47
N SER A 795 -19.36 -20.20 6.19
CA SER A 795 -20.44 -19.34 5.66
C SER A 795 -20.91 -18.34 6.73
N ILE A 796 -21.83 -17.45 6.37
CA ILE A 796 -22.44 -16.48 7.31
C ILE A 796 -23.12 -17.10 8.53
N GLN A 797 -23.52 -18.38 8.49
CA GLN A 797 -24.31 -19.00 9.56
C GLN A 797 -23.55 -19.13 10.87
N LYS A 798 -22.22 -19.33 10.82
CA LYS A 798 -21.38 -19.51 12.01
C LYS A 798 -20.77 -18.21 12.53
N ILE A 799 -21.06 -17.09 11.89
CA ILE A 799 -20.60 -15.78 12.36
C ILE A 799 -21.52 -15.31 13.49
N GLU A 800 -20.91 -14.84 14.56
CA GLU A 800 -21.59 -14.27 15.72
C GLU A 800 -21.95 -12.81 15.42
N TRP A 801 -23.04 -12.61 14.68
CA TRP A 801 -23.45 -11.29 14.21
C TRP A 801 -23.91 -10.37 15.33
N GLN A 802 -23.45 -9.12 15.29
CA GLN A 802 -24.05 -8.02 16.03
C GLN A 802 -25.17 -7.39 15.19
N GLU A 803 -26.39 -7.37 15.70
CA GLU A 803 -27.47 -6.60 15.08
C GLU A 803 -27.29 -5.10 15.41
N LEU A 804 -27.15 -4.27 14.38
CA LEU A 804 -26.94 -2.83 14.50
C LEU A 804 -28.26 -2.08 14.30
N GLN A 805 -28.43 -1.00 15.06
CA GLN A 805 -29.52 -0.04 14.90
C GLN A 805 -28.93 1.30 14.42
N PRO A 806 -29.07 1.63 13.12
CA PRO A 806 -28.58 2.89 12.60
C PRO A 806 -29.25 4.09 13.28
N ASP A 807 -28.49 5.17 13.49
CA ASP A 807 -29.04 6.41 14.04
C ASP A 807 -29.89 7.19 13.01
N THR A 808 -30.45 8.33 13.43
CA THR A 808 -31.25 9.21 12.55
C THR A 808 -30.43 9.87 11.42
N LYS A 809 -29.09 9.81 11.49
CA LYS A 809 -28.15 10.26 10.46
C LYS A 809 -27.65 9.09 9.59
N PHE A 810 -28.17 7.88 9.80
CA PHE A 810 -27.78 6.64 9.11
C PHE A 810 -26.30 6.25 9.32
N HIS A 811 -25.71 6.58 10.46
CA HIS A 811 -24.48 5.93 10.91
C HIS A 811 -24.80 4.50 11.33
N TRP A 812 -24.02 3.53 10.86
CA TRP A 812 -24.18 2.13 11.25
C TRP A 812 -23.49 1.83 12.58
N LEU A 813 -22.28 2.36 12.78
CA LEU A 813 -21.47 2.14 13.98
C LEU A 813 -21.77 3.23 15.02
N THR A 814 -22.73 2.99 15.91
CA THR A 814 -23.25 3.99 16.87
C THR A 814 -22.95 3.69 18.32
N ALA A 815 -22.42 2.49 18.63
CA ALA A 815 -22.25 2.01 20.01
C ALA A 815 -21.37 2.92 20.89
N ASP A 816 -20.40 3.61 20.28
CA ASP A 816 -19.43 4.45 20.99
C ASP A 816 -19.84 5.95 21.00
N LEU A 817 -20.96 6.32 20.36
CA LEU A 817 -21.44 7.70 20.32
C LEU A 817 -22.14 8.09 21.62
N GLN A 818 -21.76 9.23 22.18
CA GLN A 818 -22.38 9.78 23.39
C GLN A 818 -23.55 10.71 23.02
N SER A 819 -24.74 10.39 23.50
CA SER A 819 -25.98 11.09 23.12
C SER A 819 -26.03 12.54 23.61
N GLU A 820 -25.49 12.80 24.79
CA GLU A 820 -25.47 14.11 25.44
C GLU A 820 -24.67 15.17 24.65
N PHE A 821 -23.73 14.74 23.81
CA PHE A 821 -22.95 15.63 22.94
C PHE A 821 -23.86 16.51 22.07
N SER A 822 -25.01 15.98 21.64
CA SER A 822 -25.99 16.73 20.84
C SER A 822 -26.70 17.86 21.60
N THR A 823 -26.62 17.86 22.94
CA THR A 823 -27.24 18.87 23.81
C THR A 823 -26.34 20.08 24.07
N PHE A 824 -25.03 19.94 23.80
CA PHE A 824 -24.04 21.00 23.98
C PHE A 824 -24.14 22.07 22.88
N LEU A 825 -23.45 23.20 23.08
CA LEU A 825 -23.48 24.34 22.16
C LEU A 825 -22.61 24.06 20.93
N PRO A 826 -23.16 23.97 19.70
CA PRO A 826 -22.36 23.66 18.53
C PRO A 826 -21.40 24.81 18.16
N LEU A 827 -20.14 24.49 17.80
CA LEU A 827 -19.18 25.47 17.30
C LEU A 827 -19.74 26.24 16.10
N GLY A 828 -20.33 25.53 15.14
CA GLY A 828 -20.97 26.08 13.95
C GLY A 828 -21.78 25.02 13.22
N THR A 829 -22.71 25.43 12.35
CA THR A 829 -23.42 24.51 11.45
C THR A 829 -23.34 24.98 9.99
N ARG A 830 -23.68 24.07 9.08
CA ARG A 830 -23.72 24.33 7.63
C ARG A 830 -24.79 25.35 7.26
N GLU A 831 -25.94 25.41 7.95
CA GLU A 831 -26.98 26.40 7.65
C GLU A 831 -26.50 27.84 7.89
N VAL A 832 -25.67 28.05 8.91
CA VAL A 832 -25.10 29.38 9.25
C VAL A 832 -24.12 29.86 8.19
N ARG A 833 -23.38 28.95 7.52
CA ARG A 833 -22.47 29.33 6.42
C ARG A 833 -23.19 30.02 5.25
N ASN A 834 -24.48 29.71 5.02
CA ASN A 834 -25.21 30.04 3.79
C ASN A 834 -26.38 31.03 3.97
N THR A 835 -26.74 31.40 5.20
CA THR A 835 -27.93 32.23 5.45
C THR A 835 -27.57 33.59 6.05
N LYS A 836 -28.30 34.65 5.66
CA LYS A 836 -28.34 35.95 6.35
C LYS A 836 -29.18 35.90 7.64
N LEU A 837 -29.45 34.71 8.18
CA LEU A 837 -30.30 34.54 9.35
C LEU A 837 -29.50 34.97 10.60
N LEU A 838 -30.00 36.01 11.27
CA LEU A 838 -29.38 36.60 12.47
C LEU A 838 -29.47 35.71 13.72
N GLU A 839 -30.19 34.60 13.69
CA GLU A 839 -30.48 33.76 14.88
C GLU A 839 -29.99 32.32 14.71
N SER A 840 -28.68 32.12 14.49
CA SER A 840 -28.11 30.79 14.60
C SER A 840 -27.73 30.47 16.05
N LYS A 841 -28.24 29.35 16.58
CA LYS A 841 -27.87 28.81 17.91
C LYS A 841 -26.50 28.12 17.87
N THR A 842 -25.46 28.85 17.47
CA THR A 842 -24.07 28.39 17.33
C THR A 842 -23.10 29.34 18.02
N LEU A 843 -21.89 28.87 18.33
CA LEU A 843 -20.86 29.71 18.96
C LEU A 843 -20.25 30.71 17.99
N PHE A 844 -19.97 30.30 16.75
CA PHE A 844 -19.40 31.17 15.71
C PHE A 844 -20.42 31.49 14.61
N LYS A 845 -20.34 32.73 14.07
CA LYS A 845 -21.13 33.22 12.92
C LYS A 845 -20.62 32.63 11.60
N THR A 846 -19.32 32.38 11.47
CA THR A 846 -18.73 31.75 10.28
C THR A 846 -17.44 31.02 10.60
N TYR A 847 -17.07 30.07 9.74
CA TYR A 847 -15.84 29.29 9.78
C TYR A 847 -15.54 28.76 8.38
N SER A 848 -14.30 28.37 8.11
CA SER A 848 -13.86 27.87 6.79
C SER A 848 -12.81 26.79 6.94
N LEU A 849 -12.61 25.96 5.93
CA LEU A 849 -11.37 25.20 5.80
C LEU A 849 -10.17 26.16 5.62
N GLY A 850 -8.97 25.67 5.97
CA GLY A 850 -7.70 26.30 5.62
C GLY A 850 -7.45 26.36 4.10
N VAL A 851 -6.38 27.05 3.71
CA VAL A 851 -6.04 27.26 2.29
C VAL A 851 -5.58 25.95 1.66
N ASN A 852 -6.07 25.63 0.46
CA ASN A 852 -5.56 24.52 -0.36
C ASN A 852 -5.03 25.07 -1.67
N THR A 853 -3.73 24.94 -1.89
CA THR A 853 -3.11 25.43 -3.12
C THR A 853 -3.14 24.39 -4.24
N SER A 854 -3.18 23.10 -3.89
CA SER A 854 -2.93 21.96 -4.79
C SER A 854 -1.58 22.00 -5.51
N ARG A 855 -0.68 22.92 -5.12
CA ARG A 855 0.63 23.15 -5.73
C ARG A 855 1.63 23.73 -4.73
N ASP A 856 1.65 23.18 -3.52
CA ASP A 856 2.40 23.72 -2.39
C ASP A 856 3.86 24.05 -2.75
N THR A 857 4.55 23.12 -3.42
CA THR A 857 5.92 23.27 -3.92
C THR A 857 6.17 24.47 -4.83
N VAL A 858 5.13 25.09 -5.39
CA VAL A 858 5.24 26.28 -6.25
C VAL A 858 5.03 27.56 -5.43
N VAL A 859 4.07 27.55 -4.50
CA VAL A 859 3.55 28.77 -3.87
C VAL A 859 3.91 28.94 -2.39
N TYR A 860 4.58 27.95 -1.78
CA TYR A 860 5.12 28.01 -0.43
C TYR A 860 6.64 27.90 -0.41
N ASP A 861 7.33 28.70 0.41
CA ASP A 861 8.77 28.56 0.65
C ASP A 861 9.18 29.21 1.97
N PHE A 862 10.31 28.78 2.54
CA PHE A 862 10.94 29.49 3.67
C PHE A 862 11.59 30.80 3.22
N ASP A 863 12.13 30.86 1.99
CA ASP A 863 12.78 32.05 1.44
C ASP A 863 11.83 32.81 0.50
N ASN A 864 11.55 34.08 0.82
CA ASN A 864 10.61 34.89 0.05
C ASN A 864 11.13 35.28 -1.35
N LYS A 865 12.44 35.42 -1.55
CA LYS A 865 13.03 35.76 -2.85
C LYS A 865 12.99 34.54 -3.77
N VAL A 866 13.32 33.36 -3.23
CA VAL A 866 13.20 32.10 -3.98
C VAL A 866 11.75 31.87 -4.40
N LEU A 867 10.79 32.10 -3.49
CA LEU A 867 9.37 32.02 -3.80
C LEU A 867 8.94 33.02 -4.89
N GLU A 868 9.38 34.28 -4.78
CA GLU A 868 9.06 35.32 -5.76
C GLU A 868 9.51 34.96 -7.18
N ASP A 869 10.75 34.52 -7.35
CA ASP A 869 11.29 34.14 -8.65
C ASP A 869 10.55 32.92 -9.23
N ARG A 870 10.28 31.92 -8.39
CA ARG A 870 9.54 30.72 -8.78
C ARG A 870 8.11 31.02 -9.20
N VAL A 871 7.43 31.90 -8.48
CA VAL A 871 6.06 32.33 -8.80
C VAL A 871 6.02 33.10 -10.11
N LYS A 872 6.96 34.02 -10.36
CA LYS A 872 7.03 34.74 -11.64
C LYS A 872 7.21 33.78 -12.81
N GLN A 873 8.12 32.81 -12.68
CA GLN A 873 8.33 31.79 -13.70
C GLN A 873 7.05 30.97 -13.94
N PHE A 874 6.34 30.57 -12.89
CA PHE A 874 5.08 29.86 -13.02
C PHE A 874 4.00 30.69 -13.74
N ILE A 875 3.89 31.98 -13.40
CA ILE A 875 2.96 32.92 -14.07
C ILE A 875 3.27 32.99 -15.56
N ASP A 876 4.54 33.15 -15.94
CA ASP A 876 4.96 33.23 -17.34
C ASP A 876 4.63 31.95 -18.12
N ASP A 877 4.88 30.77 -17.52
CA ASP A 877 4.53 29.48 -18.12
C ASP A 877 3.00 29.32 -18.27
N TYR A 878 2.22 29.72 -17.26
CA TYR A 878 0.76 29.65 -17.29
C TYR A 878 0.16 30.60 -18.32
N ASP A 879 0.55 31.87 -18.33
CA ASP A 879 0.05 32.87 -19.27
C ASP A 879 0.44 32.52 -20.72
N SER A 880 1.60 31.86 -20.91
CA SER A 880 1.98 31.28 -22.19
C SER A 880 1.01 30.18 -22.67
N GLU A 881 0.51 29.36 -21.75
CA GLU A 881 -0.51 28.35 -22.04
C GLU A 881 -1.87 28.97 -22.32
N VAL A 882 -2.24 30.06 -21.62
CA VAL A 882 -3.45 30.86 -21.93
C VAL A 882 -3.37 31.43 -23.34
N ALA A 883 -2.24 32.03 -23.71
CA ALA A 883 -2.02 32.53 -25.06
C ALA A 883 -2.03 31.40 -26.11
N ARG A 884 -1.54 30.20 -25.78
CA ARG A 884 -1.61 29.02 -26.67
C ARG A 884 -3.05 28.54 -26.84
N TRP A 885 -3.84 28.55 -25.77
CA TRP A 885 -5.23 28.10 -25.76
C TRP A 885 -6.10 28.99 -26.63
N SER A 886 -5.97 30.32 -26.47
CA SER A 886 -6.69 31.31 -27.28
C SER A 886 -6.35 31.19 -28.77
N ARG A 887 -5.05 31.05 -29.11
CA ARG A 887 -4.59 30.86 -30.50
C ARG A 887 -5.07 29.55 -31.14
N ALA A 888 -5.31 28.51 -30.34
CA ALA A 888 -5.78 27.21 -30.82
C ALA A 888 -7.31 27.17 -31.06
N GLY A 889 -8.05 28.23 -30.75
CA GLY A 889 -9.49 28.29 -30.94
C GLY A 889 -10.27 27.41 -29.96
N HIS A 890 -9.82 27.35 -28.70
CA HIS A 890 -10.51 26.68 -27.59
C HIS A 890 -10.86 25.20 -27.85
N PRO A 891 -9.85 24.32 -28.01
CA PRO A 891 -10.08 22.89 -28.20
C PRO A 891 -11.07 22.29 -27.19
N SER A 892 -11.94 21.37 -27.61
CA SER A 892 -12.93 20.77 -26.70
C SER A 892 -12.30 19.90 -25.60
N ASP A 893 -11.11 19.36 -25.86
CA ASP A 893 -10.34 18.52 -24.94
C ASP A 893 -9.15 19.29 -24.36
N ILE A 894 -9.35 19.82 -23.15
CA ILE A 894 -8.31 20.52 -22.41
C ILE A 894 -7.21 19.58 -21.91
N ASP A 895 -7.55 18.33 -21.60
CA ASP A 895 -6.64 17.40 -20.95
C ASP A 895 -5.56 16.92 -21.94
N ASN A 896 -5.89 16.80 -23.23
CA ASN A 896 -4.91 16.56 -24.31
C ASN A 896 -4.21 17.84 -24.81
N PHE A 897 -4.72 19.02 -24.44
CA PHE A 897 -4.11 20.28 -24.84
C PHE A 897 -2.93 20.66 -23.94
N VAL A 898 -3.11 20.66 -22.61
CA VAL A 898 -2.18 21.26 -21.63
C VAL A 898 -0.84 20.53 -21.51
N ARG A 899 0.20 21.25 -21.08
CA ARG A 899 1.54 20.68 -20.80
C ARG A 899 1.71 20.28 -19.34
N TYR A 900 1.66 18.99 -19.04
CA TYR A 900 1.76 18.44 -17.69
C TYR A 900 3.18 18.40 -17.12
N GLU A 901 4.17 18.46 -17.99
CA GLU A 901 5.59 18.47 -17.68
C GLU A 901 6.10 19.85 -17.23
N ARG A 902 5.33 20.92 -17.50
CA ARG A 902 5.69 22.30 -17.13
C ARG A 902 4.90 22.85 -15.95
N ILE A 903 3.60 22.59 -15.92
CA ILE A 903 2.69 23.21 -14.95
C ILE A 903 2.07 22.13 -14.07
N LYS A 904 2.06 22.36 -12.75
CA LYS A 904 1.28 21.59 -11.79
C LYS A 904 -0.19 22.02 -11.87
N TRP A 905 -0.95 21.31 -12.69
CA TRP A 905 -2.35 21.60 -12.97
C TRP A 905 -3.27 21.19 -11.83
N SER A 906 -4.43 21.81 -11.83
CA SER A 906 -5.58 21.46 -11.00
C SER A 906 -6.85 21.66 -11.81
N ARG A 907 -7.97 21.19 -11.27
CA ARG A 907 -9.29 21.45 -11.83
C ARG A 907 -9.60 22.95 -11.93
N ASN A 908 -9.29 23.75 -10.90
CA ASN A 908 -9.62 25.17 -10.94
C ASN A 908 -8.65 25.95 -11.83
N LEU A 909 -7.35 25.60 -11.88
CA LEU A 909 -6.41 26.24 -12.80
C LEU A 909 -6.76 25.99 -14.27
N LYS A 910 -7.22 24.77 -14.60
CA LYS A 910 -7.75 24.44 -15.93
C LYS A 910 -9.03 25.23 -16.25
N ARG A 911 -9.88 25.51 -15.24
CA ARG A 911 -11.04 26.38 -15.40
C ARG A 911 -10.63 27.83 -15.67
N ASP A 912 -9.63 28.34 -14.96
CA ASP A 912 -9.11 29.69 -15.21
C ASP A 912 -8.47 29.80 -16.60
N LEU A 913 -7.77 28.75 -17.06
CA LEU A 913 -7.27 28.65 -18.45
C LEU A 913 -8.42 28.76 -19.47
N LYS A 914 -9.52 27.98 -19.27
CA LYS A 914 -10.70 28.03 -20.15
C LYS A 914 -11.34 29.41 -20.21
N ASN A 915 -11.29 30.14 -19.10
CA ASN A 915 -11.81 31.50 -18.98
C ASN A 915 -10.82 32.57 -19.44
N GLU A 916 -9.66 32.17 -19.99
CA GLU A 916 -8.59 33.05 -20.45
C GLU A 916 -8.12 34.06 -19.39
N ARG A 917 -8.06 33.61 -18.13
CA ARG A 917 -7.71 34.47 -17.01
C ARG A 917 -6.20 34.61 -16.90
N TYR A 918 -5.67 35.77 -17.29
CA TYR A 918 -4.27 36.13 -17.08
C TYR A 918 -4.03 36.53 -15.61
N THR A 919 -2.78 36.43 -15.16
CA THR A 919 -2.38 36.87 -13.81
C THR A 919 -1.05 37.60 -13.83
N GLN A 920 -0.82 38.48 -12.85
CA GLN A 920 0.44 39.21 -12.73
C GLN A 920 0.97 39.07 -11.31
N PHE A 921 2.29 39.17 -11.17
CA PHE A 921 2.92 39.19 -9.87
C PHE A 921 2.61 40.51 -9.14
N ASP A 922 2.03 40.39 -7.96
CA ASP A 922 1.87 41.45 -6.96
C ASP A 922 2.50 41.02 -5.63
N VAL A 923 3.44 41.82 -5.13
CA VAL A 923 4.14 41.60 -3.85
C VAL A 923 3.18 41.56 -2.66
N LYS A 924 2.02 42.21 -2.73
CA LYS A 924 1.00 42.19 -1.67
C LYS A 924 0.41 40.79 -1.42
N ASN A 925 0.54 39.90 -2.39
CA ASN A 925 0.11 38.50 -2.24
C ASN A 925 1.16 37.63 -1.53
N MET A 926 2.36 38.15 -1.21
CA MET A 926 3.33 37.48 -0.36
C MET A 926 2.90 37.62 1.10
N ARG A 927 2.40 36.53 1.69
CA ARG A 927 1.80 36.50 3.03
C ARG A 927 2.53 35.51 3.92
N ARG A 928 2.53 35.75 5.24
CA ARG A 928 3.01 34.75 6.19
C ARG A 928 1.94 33.71 6.45
N VAL A 929 2.38 32.46 6.55
CA VAL A 929 1.50 31.31 6.78
C VAL A 929 2.11 30.45 7.86
N VAL A 930 1.26 29.80 8.66
CA VAL A 930 1.70 28.61 9.40
C VAL A 930 1.35 27.42 8.52
N TYR A 931 2.35 26.84 7.85
CA TYR A 931 2.15 25.74 6.92
C TYR A 931 1.87 24.43 7.68
N ARG A 932 2.65 24.18 8.74
CA ARG A 932 2.53 23.04 9.66
C ARG A 932 2.76 23.54 11.09
N PRO A 933 2.49 22.74 12.14
CA PRO A 933 2.57 23.24 13.51
C PRO A 933 3.97 23.74 13.82
N PHE A 934 4.06 25.00 14.26
CA PHE A 934 5.33 25.65 14.59
C PHE A 934 6.29 25.85 13.39
N THR A 935 5.75 25.81 12.17
CA THR A 935 6.48 26.03 10.91
C THR A 935 5.88 27.22 10.17
N THR A 936 6.61 28.32 10.17
CA THR A 936 6.23 29.54 9.45
C THR A 936 6.94 29.60 8.11
N GLU A 937 6.18 29.85 7.05
CA GLU A 937 6.67 29.99 5.67
C GLU A 937 6.06 31.25 5.02
N TRP A 938 6.49 31.53 3.80
CA TRP A 938 5.84 32.47 2.90
C TRP A 938 4.86 31.74 1.97
N LEU A 939 3.71 32.35 1.73
CA LEU A 939 2.70 31.90 0.78
C LEU A 939 2.43 32.99 -0.26
N TYR A 940 2.37 32.61 -1.53
CA TYR A 940 1.84 33.47 -2.59
C TYR A 940 0.31 33.29 -2.78
N LEU A 941 -0.48 34.13 -2.11
CA LEU A 941 -1.94 34.03 -1.99
C LEU A 941 -2.71 34.69 -3.16
N ALA A 942 -2.49 34.23 -4.39
CA ALA A 942 -3.16 34.75 -5.59
C ALA A 942 -4.28 33.83 -6.11
N ASP A 943 -5.37 34.43 -6.61
CA ASP A 943 -6.60 33.72 -7.01
C ASP A 943 -6.40 32.72 -8.17
N VAL A 944 -5.36 32.84 -9.01
CA VAL A 944 -5.05 31.85 -10.07
C VAL A 944 -4.18 30.73 -9.51
N LEU A 945 -3.27 31.07 -8.60
CA LEU A 945 -2.22 30.15 -8.12
C LEU A 945 -2.65 29.35 -6.88
N VAL A 946 -3.75 29.72 -6.23
CA VAL A 946 -4.34 28.95 -5.11
C VAL A 946 -5.63 28.28 -5.59
N ASP A 947 -5.76 26.96 -5.38
CA ASP A 947 -6.91 26.20 -5.86
C ASP A 947 -8.21 26.54 -5.10
N GLU A 948 -8.15 26.55 -3.76
CA GLU A 948 -9.28 26.90 -2.89
C GLU A 948 -8.80 27.78 -1.73
N LEU A 949 -9.24 29.04 -1.70
CA LEU A 949 -8.87 30.03 -0.67
C LEU A 949 -9.67 29.89 0.64
N GLY A 950 -10.76 29.11 0.63
CA GLY A 950 -11.73 29.13 1.72
C GLY A 950 -12.25 30.54 1.97
N LYS A 951 -12.26 30.97 3.23
CA LYS A 951 -12.54 32.36 3.64
C LYS A 951 -11.30 33.09 4.15
N SER A 952 -10.10 32.69 3.71
CA SER A 952 -8.84 33.31 4.12
C SER A 952 -8.84 34.83 3.96
N ARG A 953 -9.36 35.38 2.85
CA ARG A 953 -9.48 36.85 2.64
C ARG A 953 -10.51 37.55 3.54
N THR A 954 -11.45 36.80 4.12
CA THR A 954 -12.39 37.34 5.13
C THR A 954 -11.77 37.29 6.53
N PHE A 955 -10.80 36.40 6.76
CA PHE A 955 -10.17 36.21 8.07
C PHE A 955 -8.88 37.04 8.18
N PHE A 956 -8.12 37.09 7.09
CA PHE A 956 -6.84 37.78 6.95
C PHE A 956 -6.75 38.52 5.61
N PRO A 957 -7.58 39.55 5.35
CA PRO A 957 -7.55 40.31 4.09
C PRO A 957 -6.18 40.93 3.80
N ASN A 958 -5.47 41.43 4.80
CA ASN A 958 -4.20 42.17 4.66
C ASN A 958 -3.25 41.90 5.84
N GLN A 959 -2.05 42.50 5.81
CA GLN A 959 -1.04 42.29 6.86
C GLN A 959 -1.50 42.84 8.23
N ASP A 960 -2.20 43.98 8.28
CA ASP A 960 -2.73 44.53 9.54
C ASP A 960 -3.62 43.50 10.26
N SER A 961 -4.46 42.78 9.50
CA SER A 961 -5.33 41.75 10.06
C SER A 961 -4.60 40.52 10.62
N GLU A 962 -3.36 40.26 10.18
CA GLU A 962 -2.49 39.18 10.72
C GLU A 962 -1.87 39.56 12.06
N GLU A 963 -1.80 40.85 12.40
CA GLU A 963 -1.30 41.30 13.70
C GLU A 963 -2.38 41.30 14.79
N GLU A 964 -3.66 41.33 14.41
CA GLU A 964 -4.79 41.49 15.35
C GLU A 964 -5.72 40.26 15.45
N ASN A 965 -5.81 39.44 14.41
CA ASN A 965 -6.77 38.34 14.38
C ASN A 965 -6.15 37.03 14.87
N VAL A 966 -6.98 36.19 15.49
CA VAL A 966 -6.60 34.86 15.96
C VAL A 966 -7.60 33.84 15.44
N VAL A 967 -7.11 32.73 14.95
CA VAL A 967 -7.90 31.61 14.43
C VAL A 967 -7.63 30.37 15.25
N ILE A 968 -8.69 29.69 15.69
CA ILE A 968 -8.59 28.32 16.19
C ILE A 968 -8.79 27.36 15.01
N ALA A 969 -7.76 26.60 14.67
CA ALA A 969 -7.82 25.50 13.73
C ALA A 969 -8.08 24.18 14.46
N ILE A 970 -9.04 23.39 13.98
CA ILE A 970 -9.40 22.07 14.53
C ILE A 970 -9.53 21.02 13.44
N SER A 971 -9.34 19.75 13.79
CA SER A 971 -9.59 18.61 12.89
C SER A 971 -11.00 18.68 12.26
N ASP A 972 -11.08 18.50 10.94
CA ASP A 972 -12.35 18.35 10.23
C ASP A 972 -12.94 16.94 10.40
N HIS A 973 -14.16 16.74 9.90
CA HIS A 973 -14.87 15.48 9.94
C HIS A 973 -14.05 14.31 9.36
N GLY A 974 -14.11 13.15 10.01
CA GLY A 974 -13.49 11.92 9.54
C GLY A 974 -11.96 11.92 9.63
N PHE A 975 -11.39 12.73 10.53
CA PHE A 975 -9.96 12.75 10.79
C PHE A 975 -9.42 11.35 11.11
N ARG A 976 -8.20 11.07 10.64
CA ARG A 976 -7.51 9.78 10.79
C ARG A 976 -6.54 9.79 11.95
N SER A 977 -5.94 10.95 12.24
CA SER A 977 -5.04 11.14 13.37
C SER A 977 -5.79 11.37 14.69
N LEU A 978 -5.10 11.76 15.76
CA LEU A 978 -5.80 12.23 16.96
C LEU A 978 -6.49 13.57 16.69
N PHE A 979 -7.65 13.80 17.32
CA PHE A 979 -8.31 15.11 17.30
C PHE A 979 -7.34 16.18 17.81
N SER A 980 -7.17 17.24 17.04
CA SER A 980 -6.17 18.28 17.30
C SER A 980 -6.78 19.66 17.19
N ALA A 981 -6.28 20.59 18.00
CA ALA A 981 -6.66 21.99 18.00
C ALA A 981 -5.40 22.85 18.20
N MET A 982 -5.27 23.95 17.46
CA MET A 982 -4.18 24.91 17.60
C MET A 982 -4.67 26.31 17.23
N ALA A 983 -4.23 27.32 17.96
CA ALA A 983 -4.46 28.72 17.63
C ALA A 983 -3.31 29.27 16.76
N THR A 984 -3.62 30.15 15.82
CA THR A 984 -2.64 30.85 14.98
C THR A 984 -3.09 32.29 14.69
N ALA A 985 -2.13 33.20 14.56
CA ALA A 985 -2.34 34.58 14.10
C ALA A 985 -2.13 34.74 12.58
N HIS A 986 -1.66 33.69 11.91
CA HIS A 986 -1.42 33.70 10.46
C HIS A 986 -2.41 32.81 9.71
N ILE A 987 -2.35 32.90 8.38
CA ILE A 987 -3.17 32.08 7.50
C ILE A 987 -2.87 30.60 7.76
N PRO A 988 -3.89 29.75 8.00
CA PRO A 988 -3.70 28.32 8.16
C PRO A 988 -3.82 27.58 6.82
N ASP A 989 -2.90 26.65 6.58
CA ASP A 989 -3.01 25.67 5.50
C ASP A 989 -4.13 24.63 5.79
N LEU A 990 -4.70 24.03 4.74
CA LEU A 990 -5.72 22.99 4.86
C LEU A 990 -5.25 21.80 5.71
N HIS A 991 -3.96 21.47 5.64
CA HIS A 991 -3.33 20.31 6.30
C HIS A 991 -2.48 20.71 7.52
N LEU A 992 -2.80 21.83 8.15
CA LEU A 992 -2.03 22.45 9.22
C LEU A 992 -1.54 21.47 10.31
N LEU A 993 -2.38 20.63 10.91
CA LEU A 993 -1.97 19.79 12.06
C LEU A 993 -1.81 18.30 11.73
N ALA A 994 -1.91 17.90 10.45
CA ALA A 994 -1.73 16.52 10.02
C ALA A 994 -1.49 16.45 8.51
N SER A 995 -0.61 15.54 8.07
CA SER A 995 -0.16 15.45 6.68
C SER A 995 -1.24 15.17 5.63
N ALA A 996 -2.45 14.75 6.02
CA ALA A 996 -3.52 14.40 5.08
C ALA A 996 -4.95 14.74 5.54
N ASP A 997 -5.14 15.13 6.80
CA ASP A 997 -6.46 15.50 7.31
C ASP A 997 -6.71 17.00 7.07
N GLY A 998 -7.96 17.37 6.82
CA GLY A 998 -8.35 18.77 6.67
C GLY A 998 -8.58 19.44 8.03
N PHE A 999 -8.39 20.75 8.09
CA PHE A 999 -8.63 21.55 9.30
C PHE A 999 -9.64 22.68 9.06
N GLN A 1000 -10.60 22.83 9.98
CA GLN A 1000 -11.57 23.91 10.01
C GLN A 1000 -11.06 25.04 10.91
N CYS A 1001 -11.27 26.27 10.46
CA CYS A 1001 -10.70 27.49 11.00
C CYS A 1001 -11.82 28.42 11.50
N PHE A 1002 -11.74 28.75 12.78
CA PHE A 1002 -12.70 29.57 13.52
C PHE A 1002 -12.01 30.86 13.98
N PRO A 1003 -12.13 31.97 13.23
CA PRO A 1003 -11.49 33.23 13.59
C PRO A 1003 -12.25 33.93 14.72
N TYR A 1004 -11.55 34.75 15.50
CA TYR A 1004 -12.17 35.68 16.44
C TYR A 1004 -12.82 36.86 15.69
N TYR A 1005 -12.10 37.47 14.73
CA TYR A 1005 -12.60 38.55 13.88
C TYR A 1005 -12.87 38.11 12.45
N THR A 1006 -13.80 38.80 11.80
CA THR A 1006 -14.06 38.72 10.36
C THR A 1006 -14.06 40.12 9.77
N TYR A 1007 -13.64 40.23 8.52
CA TYR A 1007 -13.46 41.47 7.78
C TYR A 1007 -14.21 41.42 6.45
N ALA A 1008 -14.46 42.58 5.86
CA ALA A 1008 -14.65 42.65 4.42
C ALA A 1008 -13.31 42.37 3.71
N GLU A 1009 -13.34 41.92 2.46
CA GLU A 1009 -12.11 41.53 1.73
C GLU A 1009 -11.14 42.70 1.50
N ASP A 1010 -11.61 43.95 1.60
CA ASP A 1010 -10.77 45.15 1.55
C ASP A 1010 -10.09 45.49 2.89
N GLY A 1011 -10.29 44.67 3.93
CA GLY A 1011 -9.78 44.92 5.29
C GLY A 1011 -10.70 45.75 6.16
N SER A 1012 -11.79 46.29 5.62
CA SER A 1012 -12.72 47.13 6.38
C SER A 1012 -13.71 46.31 7.21
N ASN A 1013 -14.52 47.01 8.02
CA ASN A 1013 -15.70 46.43 8.66
C ASN A 1013 -15.37 45.16 9.50
N ARG A 1014 -14.35 45.30 10.36
CA ARG A 1014 -13.98 44.30 11.38
C ARG A 1014 -15.18 44.01 12.30
N ARG A 1015 -15.50 42.72 12.47
CA ARG A 1015 -16.61 42.23 13.30
C ARG A 1015 -16.19 41.03 14.13
N GLU A 1016 -16.65 40.97 15.37
CA GLU A 1016 -16.52 39.77 16.21
C GLU A 1016 -17.35 38.62 15.63
N ASN A 1017 -16.74 37.44 15.59
CA ASN A 1017 -17.33 36.23 15.01
C ASN A 1017 -18.07 35.38 16.05
N ILE A 1018 -17.80 35.56 17.36
CA ILE A 1018 -18.62 34.95 18.42
C ILE A 1018 -20.02 35.56 18.36
N THR A 1019 -21.03 34.69 18.35
CA THR A 1019 -22.44 35.13 18.24
C THR A 1019 -22.89 35.87 19.50
N ASP A 1020 -23.81 36.80 19.32
CA ASP A 1020 -24.43 37.51 20.44
C ASP A 1020 -25.32 36.54 21.25
N TRP A 1021 -25.93 35.56 20.57
CA TRP A 1021 -26.63 34.44 21.23
C TRP A 1021 -25.70 33.64 22.16
N ALA A 1022 -24.49 33.29 21.72
CA ALA A 1022 -23.53 32.59 22.58
C ALA A 1022 -23.18 33.44 23.80
N LEU A 1023 -22.91 34.74 23.59
CA LEU A 1023 -22.66 35.66 24.69
C LEU A 1023 -23.82 35.65 25.71
N GLU A 1024 -25.07 35.68 25.25
CA GLU A 1024 -26.25 35.58 26.12
C GLU A 1024 -26.31 34.26 26.90
N GLN A 1025 -25.99 33.11 26.28
CA GLN A 1025 -25.99 31.81 26.97
C GLN A 1025 -24.96 31.81 28.11
N PHE A 1026 -23.74 32.28 27.84
CA PHE A 1026 -22.68 32.33 28.84
C PHE A 1026 -22.94 33.38 29.92
N GLN A 1027 -23.46 34.56 29.57
CA GLN A 1027 -23.83 35.58 30.55
C GLN A 1027 -25.01 35.15 31.43
N SER A 1028 -25.97 34.40 30.87
CA SER A 1028 -27.07 33.82 31.64
C SER A 1028 -26.58 32.79 32.66
N LYS A 1029 -25.50 32.04 32.35
CA LYS A 1029 -24.96 30.99 33.23
C LYS A 1029 -23.94 31.53 34.23
N TYR A 1030 -23.07 32.47 33.83
CA TYR A 1030 -21.89 32.90 34.59
C TYR A 1030 -21.90 34.38 34.99
N GLY A 1031 -22.85 35.18 34.50
CA GLY A 1031 -23.01 36.60 34.84
C GLY A 1031 -22.61 37.56 33.72
N ARG A 1032 -23.08 38.81 33.81
CA ARG A 1032 -22.97 39.84 32.75
C ARG A 1032 -21.55 40.34 32.47
N GLN A 1033 -20.59 40.04 33.33
CA GLN A 1033 -19.19 40.43 33.14
C GLN A 1033 -18.46 39.58 32.08
N VAL A 1034 -19.03 38.44 31.67
CA VAL A 1034 -18.44 37.60 30.62
C VAL A 1034 -18.43 38.36 29.30
N ILE A 1035 -17.27 38.38 28.65
CA ILE A 1035 -17.08 38.94 27.32
C ILE A 1035 -16.78 37.85 26.28
N LYS A 1036 -16.84 38.18 24.99
CA LYS A 1036 -16.63 37.20 23.90
C LYS A 1036 -15.23 36.61 23.87
N PHE A 1037 -14.20 37.34 24.33
CA PHE A 1037 -12.86 36.78 24.48
C PHE A 1037 -12.82 35.66 25.52
N ASP A 1038 -13.53 35.80 26.64
CA ASP A 1038 -13.62 34.73 27.64
C ASP A 1038 -14.19 33.45 27.01
N ILE A 1039 -15.24 33.58 26.19
CA ILE A 1039 -15.84 32.44 25.46
C ILE A 1039 -14.83 31.83 24.49
N PHE A 1040 -14.05 32.64 23.79
CA PHE A 1040 -13.04 32.15 22.84
C PHE A 1040 -11.92 31.36 23.54
N TYR A 1041 -11.40 31.86 24.68
CA TYR A 1041 -10.42 31.16 25.50
C TYR A 1041 -11.00 29.89 26.12
N TYR A 1042 -12.24 29.96 26.63
CA TYR A 1042 -12.96 28.82 27.16
C TYR A 1042 -13.09 27.69 26.15
N ILE A 1043 -13.45 28.01 24.90
CA ILE A 1043 -13.52 27.03 23.81
C ILE A 1043 -12.15 26.37 23.61
N TYR A 1044 -11.07 27.15 23.56
CA TYR A 1044 -9.73 26.62 23.37
C TYR A 1044 -9.30 25.67 24.50
N ALA A 1045 -9.65 25.98 25.76
CA ALA A 1045 -9.43 25.09 26.90
C ALA A 1045 -10.21 23.77 26.79
N ILE A 1046 -11.52 23.82 26.53
CA ILE A 1046 -12.33 22.60 26.40
C ILE A 1046 -11.83 21.72 25.25
N LEU A 1047 -11.44 22.34 24.14
CA LEU A 1047 -10.83 21.62 23.01
C LEU A 1047 -9.50 20.97 23.37
N HIS A 1048 -8.83 21.34 24.47
CA HIS A 1048 -7.62 20.70 25.01
C HIS A 1048 -7.89 19.75 26.17
N HIS A 1049 -9.10 19.75 26.72
CA HIS A 1049 -9.46 18.94 27.89
C HIS A 1049 -9.45 17.44 27.56
N THR A 1050 -8.60 16.67 28.25
CA THR A 1050 -8.35 15.25 27.97
C THR A 1050 -9.62 14.39 28.08
N GLN A 1051 -10.39 14.56 29.17
CA GLN A 1051 -11.65 13.82 29.37
C GLN A 1051 -12.71 14.14 28.29
N TYR A 1052 -12.79 15.39 27.82
CA TYR A 1052 -13.69 15.76 26.71
C TYR A 1052 -13.26 15.07 25.42
N ARG A 1053 -11.98 15.18 25.04
CA ARG A 1053 -11.45 14.54 23.83
C ARG A 1053 -11.65 13.02 23.83
N PHE A 1054 -11.36 12.37 24.96
CA PHE A 1054 -11.47 10.91 25.06
C PHE A 1054 -12.92 10.44 25.03
N ARG A 1055 -13.80 11.05 25.85
CA ARG A 1055 -15.21 10.65 25.93
C ARG A 1055 -15.95 10.83 24.62
N TYR A 1056 -15.66 11.90 23.87
CA TYR A 1056 -16.41 12.27 22.67
C TYR A 1056 -15.62 12.02 21.37
N ILE A 1057 -14.55 11.21 21.38
CA ILE A 1057 -13.69 11.05 20.20
C ILE A 1057 -14.47 10.57 18.96
N GLU A 1058 -15.41 9.65 19.13
CA GLU A 1058 -16.24 9.16 18.03
C GLU A 1058 -17.24 10.23 17.58
N ASN A 1059 -17.87 10.97 18.50
CA ASN A 1059 -18.71 12.12 18.13
C ASN A 1059 -17.91 13.18 17.34
N LEU A 1060 -16.71 13.54 17.79
CA LEU A 1060 -15.81 14.51 17.16
C LEU A 1060 -15.36 14.06 15.77
N ARG A 1061 -15.27 12.75 15.53
CA ARG A 1061 -14.98 12.20 14.19
C ARG A 1061 -16.14 12.41 13.22
N HIS A 1062 -17.38 12.49 13.72
CA HIS A 1062 -18.59 12.58 12.91
C HIS A 1062 -19.20 13.98 12.79
N ASP A 1063 -18.99 14.86 13.77
CA ASP A 1063 -19.56 16.20 13.85
C ASP A 1063 -18.49 17.21 14.32
N LEU A 1064 -18.68 18.50 14.02
CA LEU A 1064 -17.88 19.57 14.64
C LEU A 1064 -18.05 19.56 16.18
N PRO A 1065 -17.05 20.02 16.95
CA PRO A 1065 -17.15 20.06 18.39
C PRO A 1065 -18.39 20.80 18.88
N HIS A 1066 -19.08 20.21 19.85
CA HIS A 1066 -20.09 20.90 20.64
C HIS A 1066 -19.54 21.13 22.05
N ILE A 1067 -19.64 22.37 22.52
CA ILE A 1067 -19.00 22.81 23.75
C ILE A 1067 -20.04 22.82 24.88
N PRO A 1068 -19.81 22.06 25.97
CA PRO A 1068 -20.70 22.09 27.11
C PRO A 1068 -20.65 23.43 27.85
N LEU A 1069 -21.63 23.67 28.71
CA LEU A 1069 -21.53 24.68 29.77
C LEU A 1069 -21.22 23.97 31.09
N LEU A 1070 -20.19 24.44 31.79
CA LEU A 1070 -19.84 23.97 33.14
C LEU A 1070 -20.88 24.39 34.18
N ARG A 1071 -21.00 23.59 35.25
CA ARG A 1071 -21.93 23.82 36.36
C ARG A 1071 -21.71 25.15 37.06
N THR A 1072 -20.46 25.51 37.36
CA THR A 1072 -20.13 26.68 38.18
C THR A 1072 -19.34 27.74 37.41
N ARG A 1073 -19.45 28.98 37.88
CA ARG A 1073 -18.67 30.12 37.36
C ARG A 1073 -17.17 29.97 37.61
N SER A 1074 -16.77 29.46 38.77
CA SER A 1074 -15.35 29.29 39.11
C SER A 1074 -14.65 28.36 38.12
N GLN A 1075 -15.30 27.27 37.72
CA GLN A 1075 -14.76 26.34 36.74
C GLN A 1075 -14.66 26.97 35.36
N PHE A 1076 -15.65 27.76 34.96
CA PHE A 1076 -15.59 28.55 33.73
C PHE A 1076 -14.39 29.51 33.75
N GLU A 1077 -14.19 30.26 34.83
CA GLU A 1077 -13.06 31.20 34.97
C GLU A 1077 -11.70 30.48 34.92
N VAL A 1078 -11.58 29.28 35.50
CA VAL A 1078 -10.38 28.42 35.38
C VAL A 1078 -10.12 28.06 33.91
N CYS A 1079 -11.14 27.59 33.19
CA CYS A 1079 -10.99 27.28 31.77
C CYS A 1079 -10.62 28.52 30.93
N VAL A 1080 -11.19 29.70 31.24
CA VAL A 1080 -10.83 30.95 30.56
C VAL A 1080 -9.36 31.28 30.77
N HIS A 1081 -8.87 31.21 32.01
CA HIS A 1081 -7.49 31.53 32.33
C HIS A 1081 -6.51 30.56 31.66
N ILE A 1082 -6.71 29.25 31.82
CA ILE A 1082 -5.84 28.25 31.21
C ILE A 1082 -5.93 28.29 29.69
N GLY A 1083 -7.13 28.50 29.14
CA GLY A 1083 -7.33 28.64 27.70
C GLY A 1083 -6.61 29.84 27.11
N LYS A 1084 -6.56 30.95 27.85
CA LYS A 1084 -5.77 32.12 27.48
C LYS A 1084 -4.28 31.82 27.52
N ASP A 1085 -3.77 31.24 28.60
CA ASP A 1085 -2.35 30.93 28.75
C ASP A 1085 -1.87 29.94 27.68
N LEU A 1086 -2.69 28.92 27.37
CA LEU A 1086 -2.45 28.00 26.25
C LEU A 1086 -2.41 28.73 24.91
N MET A 1087 -3.36 29.64 24.67
CA MET A 1087 -3.41 30.37 23.40
C MET A 1087 -2.21 31.29 23.25
N ASP A 1088 -1.88 32.06 24.28
CA ASP A 1088 -0.73 32.98 24.30
C ASP A 1088 0.58 32.21 24.08
N LEU A 1089 0.74 31.03 24.70
CA LEU A 1089 1.90 30.16 24.51
C LEU A 1089 2.04 29.66 23.05
N HIS A 1090 0.94 29.21 22.44
CA HIS A 1090 0.97 28.68 21.07
C HIS A 1090 1.15 29.76 20.01
N LEU A 1091 0.58 30.95 20.22
CA LEU A 1091 0.73 32.09 19.31
C LEU A 1091 2.16 32.65 19.35
N ASN A 1092 2.78 32.65 20.53
CA ASN A 1092 4.10 33.24 20.76
C ASN A 1092 5.18 32.16 20.95
N TYR A 1093 5.06 31.03 20.25
CA TYR A 1093 5.97 29.90 20.40
C TYR A 1093 7.42 30.27 20.07
N GLU A 1094 7.62 31.18 19.13
CA GLU A 1094 8.94 31.70 18.77
C GLU A 1094 9.53 32.64 19.83
N GLN A 1095 8.73 33.16 20.76
CA GLN A 1095 9.19 34.03 21.86
C GLN A 1095 9.25 33.29 23.20
N ALA A 1096 8.93 32.00 23.23
CA ALA A 1096 9.02 31.19 24.43
C ALA A 1096 10.45 31.16 24.98
N LYS A 1097 10.58 30.93 26.29
CA LYS A 1097 11.89 30.72 26.91
C LYS A 1097 12.51 29.45 26.32
N GLU A 1098 13.76 29.54 25.90
CA GLU A 1098 14.52 28.39 25.42
C GLU A 1098 14.74 27.39 26.56
N TYR A 1099 14.40 26.13 26.30
CA TYR A 1099 14.78 25.03 27.18
C TYR A 1099 16.29 24.86 27.13
N ASP A 1100 16.91 24.70 28.30
CA ASP A 1100 18.35 24.58 28.44
C ASP A 1100 18.80 23.18 28.01
N LEU A 1101 19.18 23.04 26.74
CA LEU A 1101 19.71 21.81 26.16
C LEU A 1101 21.22 21.75 26.36
N GLU A 1102 21.76 20.54 26.50
CA GLU A 1102 23.20 20.32 26.55
C GLU A 1102 23.77 20.24 25.14
N TRP A 1103 24.65 21.17 24.79
CA TRP A 1103 25.24 21.23 23.45
C TRP A 1103 26.45 20.31 23.37
N GLN A 1104 26.38 19.35 22.46
CA GLN A 1104 27.43 18.38 22.20
C GLN A 1104 28.02 18.64 20.82
N GLU A 1105 29.13 19.38 20.81
CA GLU A 1105 29.86 19.70 19.59
C GLU A 1105 30.77 18.54 19.16
N ASN A 1106 30.90 18.36 17.85
CA ASN A 1106 31.85 17.45 17.23
C ASN A 1106 33.07 18.23 16.72
N GLU A 1107 34.08 18.39 17.58
CA GLU A 1107 35.25 19.26 17.34
C GLU A 1107 36.17 18.84 16.18
N ASP A 1108 36.00 17.65 15.60
CA ASP A 1108 36.86 17.20 14.53
C ASP A 1108 36.24 17.44 13.13
N VAL A 1109 35.00 17.95 13.08
CA VAL A 1109 34.45 18.57 11.87
C VAL A 1109 34.29 20.08 12.10
N PRO A 1110 34.36 20.92 11.04
CA PRO A 1110 34.05 22.33 11.18
C PRO A 1110 32.65 22.53 11.74
N PHE A 1111 32.51 23.45 12.69
CA PHE A 1111 31.22 23.80 13.26
C PHE A 1111 30.32 24.42 12.18
N ASP A 1112 29.09 23.92 12.07
CA ASP A 1112 28.08 24.38 11.13
C ASP A 1112 26.71 24.45 11.84
N TRP A 1113 25.97 25.53 11.61
CA TRP A 1113 24.59 25.69 12.08
C TRP A 1113 23.56 25.07 11.13
N ARG A 1114 23.97 24.82 9.87
CA ARG A 1114 23.08 24.41 8.81
C ARG A 1114 22.40 23.08 9.13
N VAL A 1115 21.08 23.08 8.97
CA VAL A 1115 20.22 21.91 9.09
C VAL A 1115 19.95 21.33 7.72
N GLU A 1116 20.56 20.19 7.43
CA GLU A 1116 20.16 19.37 6.28
C GLU A 1116 18.94 18.52 6.65
N LYS A 1117 19.02 17.78 7.77
CA LYS A 1117 18.01 16.80 8.17
C LYS A 1117 18.20 16.36 9.63
N MET A 1118 17.42 16.92 10.56
CA MET A 1118 17.52 16.58 11.98
C MET A 1118 17.00 15.17 12.30
N ARG A 1119 17.55 14.52 13.33
CA ARG A 1119 17.17 13.15 13.73
C ARG A 1119 17.23 12.96 15.24
N LEU A 1120 16.18 12.42 15.84
CA LEU A 1120 16.21 12.01 17.25
C LEU A 1120 17.10 10.79 17.45
N THR A 1121 17.76 10.75 18.60
CA THR A 1121 18.36 9.51 19.07
C THR A 1121 17.30 8.45 19.38
N ALA A 1122 17.77 7.23 19.47
CA ALA A 1122 17.07 6.05 19.94
C ALA A 1122 16.01 6.20 21.02
N ASP A 1123 16.50 6.74 22.10
CA ASP A 1123 15.87 6.91 23.38
C ASP A 1123 15.15 8.26 23.41
N LYS A 1124 15.26 9.04 22.33
CA LYS A 1124 14.70 10.38 22.15
C LYS A 1124 15.19 11.38 23.22
N THR A 1125 16.38 11.15 23.77
CA THR A 1125 17.00 12.02 24.79
C THR A 1125 17.89 13.10 24.17
N ALA A 1126 18.23 12.98 22.89
CA ALA A 1126 18.99 13.98 22.15
C ALA A 1126 18.50 14.11 20.69
N LEU A 1127 18.79 15.27 20.10
CA LEU A 1127 18.51 15.62 18.71
C LEU A 1127 19.83 15.86 17.97
N ILE A 1128 20.13 15.02 16.99
CA ILE A 1128 21.24 15.22 16.07
C ILE A 1128 20.79 16.26 15.05
N VAL A 1129 21.43 17.43 15.07
CA VAL A 1129 21.11 18.54 14.16
C VAL A 1129 21.81 18.31 12.82
N ASN A 1130 23.13 18.10 12.87
CA ASN A 1130 24.01 17.81 11.74
C ASN A 1130 25.26 17.08 12.24
N GLU A 1131 26.33 17.03 11.43
CA GLU A 1131 27.57 16.34 11.80
C GLU A 1131 28.35 17.06 12.92
N SER A 1132 28.23 18.38 13.04
CA SER A 1132 28.93 19.21 14.01
C SER A 1132 28.21 19.38 15.35
N LEU A 1133 26.87 19.27 15.40
CA LEU A 1133 26.07 19.64 16.56
C LEU A 1133 25.00 18.58 16.92
N THR A 1134 24.97 18.20 18.20
CA THR A 1134 23.89 17.42 18.82
C THR A 1134 23.38 18.14 20.06
N LEU A 1135 22.06 18.22 20.21
CA LEU A 1135 21.38 18.85 21.37
C LEU A 1135 20.84 17.75 22.29
N ALA A 1136 21.42 17.59 23.47
CA ALA A 1136 21.03 16.57 24.45
C ALA A 1136 20.20 17.14 25.60
N GLY A 1137 19.65 16.26 26.45
CA GLY A 1137 18.85 16.65 27.61
C GLY A 1137 17.37 16.86 27.30
N ILE A 1138 16.85 16.27 26.22
CA ILE A 1138 15.44 16.39 25.83
C ILE A 1138 14.57 15.62 26.85
N PRO A 1139 13.62 16.28 27.52
CA PRO A 1139 12.74 15.63 28.49
C PRO A 1139 11.70 14.73 27.79
N PRO A 1140 11.40 13.52 28.29
CA PRO A 1140 10.45 12.60 27.66
C PRO A 1140 9.02 13.16 27.58
N GLU A 1141 8.64 14.01 28.54
CA GLU A 1141 7.31 14.64 28.60
C GLU A 1141 7.06 15.57 27.40
N CYS A 1142 8.11 16.06 26.71
CA CYS A 1142 7.93 16.93 25.53
C CYS A 1142 7.23 16.23 24.36
N PHE A 1143 7.20 14.89 24.36
CA PHE A 1143 6.55 14.07 23.33
C PHE A 1143 5.06 13.80 23.63
N GLU A 1144 4.56 14.18 24.80
CA GLU A 1144 3.15 13.98 25.18
C GLU A 1144 2.21 14.96 24.47
N TYR A 1145 2.64 16.20 24.22
CA TYR A 1145 1.86 17.15 23.43
C TYR A 1145 1.93 16.79 21.94
N ARG A 1146 0.82 16.20 21.45
CA ARG A 1146 0.69 15.74 20.07
C ARG A 1146 -0.31 16.57 19.29
N LEU A 1147 0.07 16.88 18.05
CA LEU A 1147 -0.75 17.50 17.03
C LEU A 1147 -0.80 16.53 15.85
N GLY A 1148 -1.97 15.92 15.67
CA GLY A 1148 -2.18 14.84 14.72
C GLY A 1148 -1.41 13.58 15.12
N ASN A 1149 -0.49 13.16 14.25
CA ASN A 1149 0.29 11.94 14.42
C ASN A 1149 1.69 12.17 15.02
N ARG A 1150 2.09 13.42 15.32
CA ARG A 1150 3.45 13.78 15.78
C ARG A 1150 3.40 14.65 17.05
N SER A 1151 4.46 14.63 17.84
CA SER A 1151 4.67 15.67 18.85
C SER A 1151 5.05 17.01 18.21
N ALA A 1152 4.97 18.11 18.96
CA ALA A 1152 5.41 19.41 18.47
C ALA A 1152 6.89 19.41 18.02
N LEU A 1153 7.77 18.75 18.78
CA LEU A 1153 9.18 18.60 18.40
C LEU A 1153 9.35 17.74 17.13
N GLU A 1154 8.58 16.66 17.00
CA GLU A 1154 8.60 15.81 15.80
C GLU A 1154 8.09 16.56 14.54
N TRP A 1155 7.29 17.61 14.70
CA TRP A 1155 6.92 18.52 13.60
C TRP A 1155 8.09 19.41 13.17
N ILE A 1156 8.82 19.99 14.11
CA ILE A 1156 10.02 20.80 13.79
C ILE A 1156 11.04 19.95 13.02
N ILE A 1157 11.28 18.72 13.46
CA ILE A 1157 12.18 17.77 12.79
C ILE A 1157 11.73 17.45 11.36
N ASP A 1158 10.43 17.33 11.16
CA ASP A 1158 9.84 16.98 9.87
C ASP A 1158 9.88 18.11 8.86
N GLN A 1159 9.72 19.35 9.32
CA GLN A 1159 9.51 20.49 8.46
C GLN A 1159 10.80 21.27 8.20
N TYR A 1160 11.65 21.43 9.23
CA TYR A 1160 12.92 22.12 9.11
C TYR A 1160 14.00 21.16 8.60
N GLN A 1161 13.92 20.87 7.30
CA GLN A 1161 14.90 20.09 6.56
C GLN A 1161 14.98 20.54 5.11
N VAL A 1162 16.13 20.31 4.48
CA VAL A 1162 16.29 20.51 3.05
C VAL A 1162 15.52 19.41 2.31
N SER A 1163 14.62 19.80 1.42
CA SER A 1163 13.77 18.88 0.68
C SER A 1163 13.73 19.18 -0.82
N GLU A 1164 13.46 18.16 -1.64
CA GLU A 1164 13.32 18.28 -3.08
C GLU A 1164 12.09 17.50 -3.57
N ASP A 1165 11.20 18.17 -4.30
CA ASP A 1165 10.07 17.51 -4.96
C ASP A 1165 10.54 16.77 -6.21
N LYS A 1166 10.55 15.42 -6.16
CA LYS A 1166 11.07 14.56 -7.24
C LYS A 1166 10.44 14.81 -8.62
N ARG A 1167 9.22 15.36 -8.70
CA ARG A 1167 8.52 15.59 -9.96
C ARG A 1167 8.92 16.90 -10.62
N SER A 1168 9.06 17.95 -9.83
CA SER A 1168 9.39 19.30 -10.31
C SER A 1168 10.88 19.65 -10.20
N GLY A 1169 11.64 18.92 -9.37
CA GLY A 1169 13.02 19.25 -9.02
C GLY A 1169 13.16 20.49 -8.14
N ILE A 1170 12.05 21.04 -7.64
CA ILE A 1170 12.06 22.24 -6.79
C ILE A 1170 12.61 21.87 -5.42
N LYS A 1171 13.62 22.61 -4.98
CA LYS A 1171 14.23 22.50 -3.64
C LYS A 1171 13.63 23.55 -2.71
N SER A 1172 13.47 23.17 -1.44
CA SER A 1172 13.10 24.06 -0.34
C SER A 1172 14.14 23.93 0.77
N ASP A 1173 14.67 25.05 1.23
CA ASP A 1173 15.73 25.12 2.22
C ASP A 1173 15.29 26.01 3.41
N PRO A 1174 15.15 25.45 4.63
CA PRO A 1174 14.71 26.20 5.80
C PRO A 1174 15.79 27.07 6.44
N ASN A 1175 17.05 26.95 5.99
CA ASN A 1175 18.17 27.61 6.64
C ASN A 1175 18.20 29.11 6.29
N ASN A 1176 18.22 29.94 7.33
CA ASN A 1176 18.30 31.39 7.18
C ASN A 1176 19.75 31.86 7.31
N LEU A 1177 20.34 32.36 6.23
CA LEU A 1177 21.71 32.88 6.23
C LEU A 1177 21.87 34.17 7.05
N ASP A 1178 20.78 34.91 7.30
CA ASP A 1178 20.81 36.11 8.13
C ASP A 1178 20.68 35.79 9.64
N ASP A 1179 20.25 34.57 9.99
CA ASP A 1179 20.09 34.08 11.37
C ASP A 1179 20.28 32.56 11.43
N GLU A 1180 21.54 32.14 11.31
CA GLU A 1180 21.93 30.73 11.16
C GLU A 1180 21.49 29.86 12.35
N GLU A 1181 21.35 30.46 13.53
CA GLU A 1181 20.98 29.80 14.78
C GLU A 1181 19.46 29.64 14.99
N TYR A 1182 18.63 30.23 14.12
CA TYR A 1182 17.17 30.31 14.31
C TYR A 1182 16.53 28.96 14.62
N ILE A 1183 16.86 27.92 13.83
CA ILE A 1183 16.25 26.59 13.96
C ILE A 1183 16.63 25.95 15.30
N ILE A 1184 17.86 26.18 15.78
CA ILE A 1184 18.37 25.62 17.04
C ILE A 1184 17.63 26.21 18.23
N ARG A 1185 17.49 27.54 18.25
CA ARG A 1185 16.70 28.23 19.28
C ARG A 1185 15.25 27.79 19.22
N LEU A 1186 14.68 27.65 18.02
CA LEU A 1186 13.30 27.19 17.84
C LEU A 1186 13.07 25.81 18.45
N VAL A 1187 14.01 24.85 18.31
CA VAL A 1187 13.92 23.54 18.96
C VAL A 1187 13.78 23.69 20.48
N GLY A 1188 14.66 24.47 21.12
CA GLY A 1188 14.62 24.72 22.57
C GLY A 1188 13.31 25.38 23.01
N ARG A 1189 12.80 26.32 22.22
CA ARG A 1189 11.52 27.02 22.49
C ARG A 1189 10.33 26.07 22.38
N VAL A 1190 10.28 25.24 21.34
CA VAL A 1190 9.18 24.28 21.13
C VAL A 1190 9.16 23.19 22.20
N ILE A 1191 10.32 22.79 22.72
CA ILE A 1191 10.38 21.89 23.89
C ILE A 1191 9.70 22.54 25.11
N THR A 1192 10.01 23.81 25.41
CA THR A 1192 9.32 24.55 26.49
C THR A 1192 7.82 24.64 26.24
N VAL A 1193 7.40 24.95 25.00
CA VAL A 1193 5.98 25.02 24.62
C VAL A 1193 5.28 23.68 24.86
N SER A 1194 5.88 22.57 24.45
CA SER A 1194 5.32 21.23 24.71
C SER A 1194 5.13 20.98 26.20
N MET A 1195 6.18 21.19 27.00
CA MET A 1195 6.17 20.92 28.45
C MET A 1195 5.12 21.76 29.16
N GLU A 1196 5.05 23.05 28.85
CA GLU A 1196 4.12 23.97 29.47
C GLU A 1196 2.67 23.71 29.03
N THR A 1197 2.47 23.28 27.78
CA THR A 1197 1.16 22.82 27.30
C THR A 1197 0.70 21.59 28.07
N VAL A 1198 1.56 20.59 28.27
CA VAL A 1198 1.25 19.40 29.06
C VAL A 1198 0.90 19.79 30.50
N ARG A 1199 1.68 20.68 31.12
CA ARG A 1199 1.43 21.19 32.47
C ARG A 1199 0.04 21.84 32.58
N LEU A 1200 -0.29 22.76 31.68
CA LEU A 1200 -1.57 23.47 31.65
C LEU A 1200 -2.76 22.55 31.37
N VAL A 1201 -2.60 21.58 30.47
CA VAL A 1201 -3.65 20.59 30.16
C VAL A 1201 -3.90 19.66 31.35
N ASN A 1202 -2.86 19.24 32.05
CA ASN A 1202 -2.98 18.42 33.26
C ASN A 1202 -3.63 19.21 34.41
N GLU A 1203 -3.26 20.49 34.57
CA GLU A 1203 -3.90 21.40 35.52
C GLU A 1203 -5.40 21.57 35.22
N LEU A 1204 -5.75 21.78 33.94
CA LEU A 1204 -7.14 21.87 33.48
C LEU A 1204 -7.93 20.60 33.84
N ALA A 1205 -7.39 19.43 33.51
CA ALA A 1205 -8.04 18.15 33.78
C ALA A 1205 -8.10 17.79 35.28
N ALA A 1206 -7.27 18.44 36.11
CA ALA A 1206 -7.32 18.29 37.56
C ALA A 1206 -8.43 19.15 38.18
N LEU A 1207 -8.60 20.39 37.70
CA LEU A 1207 -9.52 21.37 38.25
C LEU A 1207 -10.94 21.28 37.68
N VAL A 1208 -11.09 20.72 36.47
CA VAL A 1208 -12.37 20.52 35.80
C VAL A 1208 -12.48 19.04 35.41
N LYS A 1209 -13.61 18.41 35.73
CA LYS A 1209 -13.89 16.99 35.52
C LYS A 1209 -15.10 16.81 34.62
N ALA A 1210 -15.25 15.62 34.02
CA ALA A 1210 -16.39 15.35 33.13
C ALA A 1210 -17.76 15.51 33.81
N GLU A 1211 -17.84 15.19 35.10
CA GLU A 1211 -19.02 15.42 35.94
C GLU A 1211 -19.45 16.89 35.98
N ASP A 1212 -18.55 17.84 35.74
CA ASP A 1212 -18.85 19.28 35.77
C ASP A 1212 -19.68 19.77 34.57
N TRP A 1213 -19.88 18.93 33.55
CA TRP A 1213 -20.75 19.21 32.42
C TRP A 1213 -21.76 18.09 32.10
N LEU A 1214 -21.74 17.00 32.86
CA LEU A 1214 -22.74 15.94 32.76
C LEU A 1214 -23.88 16.20 33.77
N ASN A 1215 -25.11 15.81 33.42
CA ASN A 1215 -26.23 15.83 34.36
C ASN A 1215 -26.14 14.62 35.31
N GLU A 1216 -26.62 14.76 36.55
CA GLU A 1216 -26.56 13.71 37.60
C GLU A 1216 -27.26 12.38 37.24
N GLU A 1217 -28.07 12.35 36.18
CA GLU A 1217 -28.74 11.12 35.70
C GLU A 1217 -27.88 10.24 34.77
N VAL A 1218 -26.66 10.66 34.40
CA VAL A 1218 -25.77 9.85 33.56
C VAL A 1218 -24.85 9.02 34.45
N ASN A 1219 -25.25 7.75 34.66
CA ASN A 1219 -24.51 6.77 35.47
C ASN A 1219 -23.07 6.59 34.95
N LEU A 1220 -22.08 7.06 35.73
CA LEU A 1220 -20.65 6.89 35.48
C LEU A 1220 -20.18 5.51 35.98
N GLU A 1221 -20.70 4.42 35.42
CA GLU A 1221 -20.15 3.08 35.65
C GLU A 1221 -19.84 2.43 34.31
N GLY A 1222 -18.57 2.49 33.90
CA GLY A 1222 -18.05 1.66 32.82
C GLY A 1222 -17.10 2.35 31.83
N SER A 1223 -15.94 2.84 32.28
CA SER A 1223 -14.70 2.89 31.48
C SER A 1223 -13.56 3.49 32.31
N LEU A 1224 -12.79 2.62 32.96
CA LEU A 1224 -11.38 2.89 33.31
C LEU A 1224 -10.52 1.99 32.42
#